data_AF-A0A6G2KDR7-F1
#
_entry.id   AF-A0A6G2KDR7-F1
#
_cell.length_a   1.000
_cell.length_b   1.000
_cell.length_c   1.000
_cell.angle_alpha   90.00
_cell.angle_beta   90.00
_cell.angle_gamma   90.00
#
_symmetry.space_group_name_H-M   'P 1'
#
loop_
_entity.id
_entity.type
_entity.pdbx_description
1 polymer ?
#
loop_
_entity_poly.entity_id
_entity_poly.type
_entity_poly.pdbx_seq_one_letter_code
_entity_poly.pdbx_strand_id
1 'polypeptide(L)'
;MWVRHCMIIMCLVAVSAVPLSLAELQGDILVGIPGVYTDDEYDRGAQISLAIRAGIMDFNEFLDDMNAGWHLVGDDALEDATIILGPINNETLEYVQSDEILVVGCCAADASMAIPGDTVFQLYADSIKQGDILARILRAQGVDVVVPIYGAGTYGDTLWRSMSDRFVTDGGIVDEGIRYTDASISLAVDVLAQRVQHNIDTYSQDADVAVLMISRDEGLHILESALSHDVLHMVPWFADEYMTGSSALVQNSTVSGFLESTNYTSIQMAKTHSIQHDHIESLVEEQHGTSPGAFVYTAYDAVWILGLSILEAGIVDITSISGALPDVADKYIGILGDIKLDVSGDMLPADYTLWSIRNSEWERISRYAHQTDEIMPILPSTVVIPVIADITGDLSVLGREGLAGMALAVDDFNMHQQEISADWRLELDIMDSETDPERHLELIRGVNNDIVLSCASSNSLAKSLDHINEQGTTVISSCSTSVELSIPDSLYRLYTDDGNIIGPLASYLKGKHTIMLVRNDSWGTSQSLQLSGQLQNHTIISYMPGTQDYNSTIYHTLDAINMHNIDETAILLLGFAESADILAAAADHDVLYMVPWFGSNGNARHQDIVSDTRSAGFAELVKFTALANADAVIPARLQQDISNDMGLIPLTRLAETTLRLDRYVSERVPVAYSSGPVAYDSVWLTAITLNSTQTLQSEVFQDTFVDVAASYVGITGHTALNEAGDLLLTIYDTWTVQNGEWIFQSRYADGEFLSIDDLKLRSLATLVVENAIADFGTNQTMQHGDEEHSLFIMDMSTGEIVVYTTHPNLVGMPYGGLINSQGANIGDLIVNGATPSGLWISYMWPDPDTGTDEFVTAWVRSFGDYVFGSSIR
;
A
#
# COMPACT_ATOMS: atom_id res chain seq x y z
N MET A 1 4.03 -24.43 1.22
CA MET A 1 4.06 -24.88 2.63
C MET A 1 5.36 -24.56 3.36
N TRP A 2 6.55 -24.75 2.78
CA TRP A 2 7.84 -24.42 3.45
C TRP A 2 8.31 -22.96 3.30
N VAL A 3 7.68 -22.15 2.44
CA VAL A 3 8.06 -20.73 2.22
C VAL A 3 7.24 -19.76 3.10
N ARG A 4 6.14 -20.20 3.72
CA ARG A 4 5.32 -19.36 4.60
C ARG A 4 5.91 -19.15 6.00
N HIS A 5 6.83 -20.01 6.47
CA HIS A 5 7.32 -19.96 7.85
C HIS A 5 8.46 -18.95 8.05
N CYS A 6 9.30 -18.69 7.04
CA CYS A 6 10.41 -17.72 7.18
C CYS A 6 10.00 -16.24 6.99
N MET A 7 8.80 -15.96 6.47
CA MET A 7 8.32 -14.57 6.27
C MET A 7 7.62 -13.99 7.50
N ILE A 8 7.18 -14.83 8.44
CA ILE A 8 6.52 -14.36 9.67
C ILE A 8 7.49 -13.50 10.50
N ILE A 9 8.80 -13.79 10.47
CA ILE A 9 9.81 -13.20 11.37
C ILE A 9 10.41 -11.88 10.89
N MET A 10 10.40 -11.59 9.58
CA MET A 10 10.86 -10.28 9.08
C MET A 10 9.78 -9.20 9.07
N CYS A 11 8.50 -9.57 9.10
CA CYS A 11 7.39 -8.62 9.23
C CYS A 11 7.10 -8.23 10.69
N LEU A 12 7.85 -8.78 11.65
CA LEU A 12 7.33 -9.05 12.99
C LEU A 12 7.39 -7.85 13.95
N VAL A 13 8.29 -6.88 13.79
CA VAL A 13 8.28 -5.72 14.68
C VAL A 13 8.96 -4.53 14.00
N ALA A 14 8.20 -3.49 13.67
CA ALA A 14 8.77 -2.17 13.41
C ALA A 14 9.23 -1.54 14.75
N VAL A 15 10.14 -2.21 15.49
CA VAL A 15 10.85 -1.54 16.58
C VAL A 15 11.80 -0.56 15.91
N SER A 16 11.40 0.69 15.82
CA SER A 16 12.30 1.79 15.55
C SER A 16 13.48 1.74 16.54
N ALA A 17 14.62 1.20 16.09
CA ALA A 17 15.95 1.34 16.68
C ALA A 17 16.04 1.33 18.23
N VAL A 18 15.38 0.40 18.92
CA VAL A 18 15.65 0.17 20.35
C VAL A 18 16.84 -0.80 20.43
N PRO A 19 17.95 -0.41 21.09
CA PRO A 19 19.04 -1.35 21.34
C PRO A 19 18.58 -2.35 22.40
N LEU A 20 17.91 -3.41 21.97
CA LEU A 20 17.53 -4.54 22.82
C LEU A 20 18.79 -5.04 23.55
N SER A 21 18.76 -4.95 24.89
CA SER A 21 19.85 -5.49 25.69
C SER A 21 19.75 -7.02 25.63
N LEU A 22 20.78 -7.67 25.07
CA LEU A 22 20.98 -9.12 25.23
C LEU A 22 21.40 -9.40 26.68
N ALA A 23 20.49 -9.20 27.62
CA ALA A 23 20.63 -9.76 28.94
C ALA A 23 20.56 -11.30 28.83
N GLU A 24 21.44 -12.02 29.52
CA GLU A 24 21.46 -13.49 29.55
C GLU A 24 20.30 -14.05 30.39
N LEU A 25 19.05 -13.79 30.00
CA LEU A 25 17.87 -14.44 30.55
C LEU A 25 17.94 -15.95 30.24
N GLN A 26 17.63 -16.79 31.22
CA GLN A 26 17.62 -18.25 31.06
C GLN A 26 16.44 -18.93 31.75
N GLY A 27 15.86 -19.93 31.08
CA GLY A 27 14.84 -20.83 31.62
C GLY A 27 13.40 -20.39 31.35
N ASP A 28 12.46 -21.10 31.96
CA ASP A 28 11.03 -20.88 31.76
C ASP A 28 10.52 -19.76 32.67
N ILE A 29 9.81 -18.78 32.10
CA ILE A 29 9.07 -17.75 32.83
C ILE A 29 7.61 -18.17 32.89
N LEU A 30 7.12 -18.43 34.10
CA LEU A 30 5.75 -18.83 34.35
C LEU A 30 4.81 -17.63 34.22
N VAL A 31 3.75 -17.78 33.43
CA VAL A 31 2.66 -16.81 33.32
C VAL A 31 1.33 -17.49 33.63
N GLY A 32 0.61 -16.95 34.60
CA GLY A 32 -0.72 -17.44 34.97
C GLY A 32 -1.75 -17.09 33.90
N ILE A 33 -2.57 -18.07 33.52
CA ILE A 33 -3.70 -17.91 32.60
C ILE A 33 -4.97 -18.21 33.41
N PRO A 34 -5.76 -17.20 33.81
CA PRO A 34 -6.94 -17.41 34.62
C PRO A 34 -7.95 -18.28 33.86
N GLY A 35 -8.29 -19.45 34.43
CA GLY A 35 -9.37 -20.27 33.90
C GLY A 35 -10.72 -19.58 34.11
N VAL A 36 -11.47 -19.35 33.03
CA VAL A 36 -12.84 -18.81 33.11
C VAL A 36 -13.80 -19.96 33.44
N TYR A 37 -14.04 -20.17 34.74
CA TYR A 37 -14.91 -21.23 35.25
C TYR A 37 -16.29 -20.71 35.63
N THR A 38 -17.13 -20.31 34.67
CA THR A 38 -18.59 -20.32 34.86
C THR A 38 -19.30 -20.82 33.59
N ASP A 39 -20.41 -21.55 33.77
CA ASP A 39 -21.10 -22.28 32.70
C ASP A 39 -21.71 -21.36 31.60
N ASP A 40 -21.86 -20.05 31.86
CA ASP A 40 -22.44 -19.08 30.93
C ASP A 40 -21.38 -18.19 30.21
N GLU A 41 -20.13 -18.10 30.70
CA GLU A 41 -19.00 -17.37 30.06
C GLU A 41 -17.99 -18.31 29.39
N TYR A 42 -18.37 -19.59 29.23
CA TYR A 42 -17.47 -20.69 28.87
C TYR A 42 -16.80 -20.51 27.50
N ASP A 43 -17.52 -20.01 26.48
CA ASP A 43 -16.97 -19.91 25.13
C ASP A 43 -15.97 -18.75 25.01
N ARG A 44 -16.30 -17.56 25.53
CA ARG A 44 -15.42 -16.38 25.45
C ARG A 44 -14.12 -16.58 26.23
N GLY A 45 -14.22 -17.12 27.44
CA GLY A 45 -13.03 -17.41 28.25
C GLY A 45 -12.11 -18.45 27.62
N ALA A 46 -12.69 -19.44 26.95
CA ALA A 46 -11.94 -20.44 26.18
C ALA A 46 -11.24 -19.79 24.97
N GLN A 47 -11.91 -18.92 24.21
CA GLN A 47 -11.30 -18.20 23.10
C GLN A 47 -10.13 -17.28 23.55
N ILE A 48 -10.29 -16.56 24.67
CA ILE A 48 -9.21 -15.74 25.25
C ILE A 48 -8.02 -16.61 25.64
N SER A 49 -8.27 -17.73 26.34
CA SER A 49 -7.22 -18.66 26.73
C SER A 49 -6.50 -19.27 25.52
N LEU A 50 -7.25 -19.56 24.45
CA LEU A 50 -6.72 -20.05 23.19
C LEU A 50 -5.79 -19.02 22.53
N ALA A 51 -6.19 -17.75 22.47
CA ALA A 51 -5.38 -16.67 21.93
C ALA A 51 -4.11 -16.40 22.75
N ILE A 52 -4.18 -16.44 24.09
CA ILE A 52 -2.98 -16.31 24.95
C ILE A 52 -1.99 -17.43 24.65
N ARG A 53 -2.48 -18.67 24.52
CA ARG A 53 -1.60 -19.82 24.21
C ARG A 53 -1.00 -19.73 22.82
N ALA A 54 -1.77 -19.28 21.83
CA ALA A 54 -1.25 -19.00 20.49
C ALA A 54 -0.18 -17.90 20.53
N GLY A 55 -0.42 -16.81 21.26
CA GLY A 55 0.56 -15.73 21.46
C GLY A 55 1.84 -16.22 22.15
N ILE A 56 1.73 -17.10 23.15
CA ILE A 56 2.90 -17.69 23.82
C ILE A 56 3.70 -18.55 22.84
N MET A 57 3.03 -19.34 22.00
CA MET A 57 3.69 -20.15 20.98
C MET A 57 4.43 -19.28 19.95
N ASP A 58 3.74 -18.30 19.37
CA ASP A 58 4.29 -17.41 18.35
C ASP A 58 5.44 -16.56 18.91
N PHE A 59 5.31 -16.05 20.15
CA PHE A 59 6.38 -15.29 20.81
C PHE A 59 7.60 -16.17 21.11
N ASN A 60 7.39 -17.42 21.53
CA ASN A 60 8.49 -18.36 21.77
C ASN A 60 9.22 -18.75 20.47
N GLU A 61 8.51 -18.86 19.34
CA GLU A 61 9.14 -19.03 18.02
C GLU A 61 10.05 -17.84 17.68
N PHE A 62 9.57 -16.61 17.91
CA PHE A 62 10.38 -15.41 17.77
C PHE A 62 11.62 -15.39 18.68
N LEU A 63 11.49 -15.84 19.93
CA LEU A 63 12.63 -16.02 20.84
C LEU A 63 13.64 -17.04 20.31
N ASP A 64 13.18 -18.16 19.76
CA ASP A 64 14.02 -19.20 19.17
C ASP A 64 14.82 -18.68 17.97
N ASP A 65 14.19 -17.90 17.09
CA ASP A 65 14.87 -17.30 15.92
C ASP A 65 15.97 -16.31 16.32
N MET A 66 15.77 -15.61 17.44
CA MET A 66 16.78 -14.74 18.05
C MET A 66 17.83 -15.49 18.87
N ASN A 67 17.71 -16.82 19.03
CA ASN A 67 18.52 -17.65 19.94
C ASN A 67 18.47 -17.16 21.41
N ALA A 68 17.31 -16.75 21.89
CA ALA A 68 17.11 -16.42 23.31
C ALA A 68 17.18 -17.68 24.19
N GLY A 69 17.64 -17.52 25.43
CA GLY A 69 17.84 -18.63 26.38
C GLY A 69 16.63 -18.97 27.26
N TRP A 70 15.47 -18.38 27.00
CA TRP A 70 14.29 -18.42 27.87
C TRP A 70 13.01 -18.53 27.04
N HIS A 71 11.92 -18.97 27.69
CA HIS A 71 10.60 -19.13 27.08
C HIS A 71 9.48 -18.71 28.04
N LEU A 72 8.35 -18.26 27.51
CA LEU A 72 7.11 -18.11 28.27
C LEU A 72 6.41 -19.46 28.40
N VAL A 73 5.93 -19.78 29.61
CA VAL A 73 5.16 -21.01 29.89
C VAL A 73 3.87 -20.65 30.61
N GLY A 74 2.74 -20.92 29.96
CA GLY A 74 1.40 -20.69 30.51
C GLY A 74 1.00 -21.74 31.55
N ASP A 75 0.50 -21.30 32.70
CA ASP A 75 -0.01 -22.15 33.78
C ASP A 75 -1.44 -21.77 34.17
N ASP A 76 -2.32 -22.78 34.22
CA ASP A 76 -3.71 -22.62 34.66
C ASP A 76 -3.82 -22.58 36.20
N ALA A 77 -2.79 -23.07 36.91
CA ALA A 77 -2.70 -23.02 38.36
C ALA A 77 -2.13 -21.66 38.81
N LEU A 78 -3.00 -20.72 39.18
CA LEU A 78 -2.61 -19.38 39.65
C LEU A 78 -1.89 -19.36 41.02
N GLU A 79 -1.60 -20.50 41.64
CA GLU A 79 -1.07 -20.60 43.01
C GLU A 79 0.37 -20.07 43.15
N ASP A 80 1.20 -20.16 42.09
CA ASP A 80 2.61 -19.71 42.10
C ASP A 80 2.89 -18.59 41.08
N ALA A 81 1.85 -18.03 40.44
CA ALA A 81 1.99 -17.06 39.36
C ALA A 81 2.26 -15.63 39.90
N THR A 82 3.41 -15.06 39.56
CA THR A 82 3.76 -13.64 39.84
C THR A 82 3.44 -12.71 38.68
N ILE A 83 3.10 -13.27 37.51
CA ILE A 83 2.68 -12.57 36.31
C ILE A 83 1.42 -13.27 35.78
N ILE A 84 0.40 -12.50 35.43
CA ILE A 84 -0.87 -13.00 34.90
C ILE A 84 -1.17 -12.36 33.56
N LEU A 85 -1.58 -13.19 32.59
CA LEU A 85 -2.12 -12.78 31.30
C LEU A 85 -3.60 -13.17 31.25
N GLY A 86 -4.48 -12.21 30.98
CA GLY A 86 -5.91 -12.49 30.78
C GLY A 86 -6.83 -11.65 31.65
N PRO A 87 -8.12 -12.03 31.75
CA PRO A 87 -9.11 -11.21 32.43
C PRO A 87 -8.83 -11.17 33.94
N ILE A 88 -8.98 -9.98 34.50
CA ILE A 88 -9.11 -9.77 35.95
C ILE A 88 -10.42 -9.03 36.23
N ASN A 89 -10.96 -9.22 37.42
CA ASN A 89 -12.21 -8.57 37.85
C ASN A 89 -12.02 -7.94 39.23
N ASN A 90 -13.02 -7.20 39.69
CA ASN A 90 -12.96 -6.55 41.01
C ASN A 90 -12.82 -7.52 42.18
N GLU A 91 -13.24 -8.78 42.03
CA GLU A 91 -13.09 -9.81 43.07
C GLU A 91 -11.65 -10.33 43.17
N THR A 92 -10.90 -10.34 42.06
CA THR A 92 -9.49 -10.76 42.01
C THR A 92 -8.50 -9.61 42.19
N LEU A 93 -8.94 -8.36 42.05
CA LEU A 93 -8.08 -7.17 42.18
C LEU A 93 -7.40 -7.05 43.56
N GLU A 94 -8.14 -7.26 44.65
CA GLU A 94 -7.56 -7.17 46.01
C GLU A 94 -6.44 -8.20 46.22
N TYR A 95 -6.60 -9.41 45.68
CA TYR A 95 -5.60 -10.48 45.75
C TYR A 95 -4.34 -10.12 44.94
N VAL A 96 -4.52 -9.68 43.70
CA VAL A 96 -3.42 -9.23 42.82
C VAL A 96 -2.60 -8.12 43.48
N GLN A 97 -3.27 -7.14 44.08
CA GLN A 97 -2.60 -6.02 44.76
C GLN A 97 -1.88 -6.44 46.04
N SER A 98 -2.43 -7.40 46.80
CA SER A 98 -1.81 -7.83 48.06
C SER A 98 -0.54 -8.65 47.88
N ASP A 99 -0.47 -9.43 46.80
CA ASP A 99 0.64 -10.36 46.53
C ASP A 99 1.65 -9.79 45.50
N GLU A 100 1.56 -8.49 45.20
CA GLU A 100 2.42 -7.76 44.26
C GLU A 100 2.47 -8.44 42.87
N ILE A 101 1.35 -8.96 42.37
CA ILE A 101 1.29 -9.67 41.08
C ILE A 101 1.22 -8.66 39.92
N LEU A 102 2.01 -8.91 38.86
CA LEU A 102 1.89 -8.16 37.59
C LEU A 102 0.73 -8.73 36.76
N VAL A 103 -0.16 -7.87 36.31
CA VAL A 103 -1.23 -8.25 35.38
C VAL A 103 -1.10 -7.46 34.08
N VAL A 104 -1.09 -8.19 32.96
CA VAL A 104 -1.34 -7.62 31.63
C VAL A 104 -2.69 -8.15 31.16
N GLY A 105 -3.71 -7.33 31.35
CA GLY A 105 -5.10 -7.65 31.10
C GLY A 105 -5.53 -7.33 29.67
N CYS A 106 -6.43 -8.16 29.14
CA CYS A 106 -6.86 -8.10 27.74
C CYS A 106 -8.32 -7.66 27.55
N CYS A 107 -9.05 -7.47 28.65
CA CYS A 107 -10.51 -7.29 28.61
C CYS A 107 -10.92 -5.92 29.12
N ALA A 108 -12.11 -5.49 28.73
CA ALA A 108 -12.74 -4.28 29.24
C ALA A 108 -12.73 -4.24 30.77
N ALA A 109 -12.00 -3.27 31.32
CA ALA A 109 -11.86 -3.10 32.75
C ALA A 109 -13.00 -2.24 33.34
N ASP A 110 -13.31 -2.50 34.61
CA ASP A 110 -14.08 -1.56 35.38
C ASP A 110 -13.24 -0.31 35.67
N ALA A 111 -13.80 0.88 35.56
CA ALA A 111 -13.04 2.11 35.80
C ALA A 111 -12.53 2.25 37.25
N SER A 112 -13.06 1.47 38.20
CA SER A 112 -12.49 1.38 39.55
C SER A 112 -11.12 0.69 39.60
N MET A 113 -10.71 0.02 38.53
CA MET A 113 -9.41 -0.64 38.38
C MET A 113 -8.33 0.31 37.86
N ALA A 114 -8.69 1.50 37.39
CA ALA A 114 -7.79 2.51 36.86
C ALA A 114 -7.00 3.20 38.00
N ILE A 115 -5.99 2.51 38.54
CA ILE A 115 -5.26 2.95 39.74
C ILE A 115 -3.83 3.36 39.35
N PRO A 116 -3.48 4.66 39.42
CA PRO A 116 -2.13 5.13 39.07
C PRO A 116 -1.02 4.46 39.88
N GLY A 117 -0.09 3.83 39.16
CA GLY A 117 1.15 3.27 39.69
C GLY A 117 1.00 1.91 40.39
N ASP A 118 -0.09 1.18 40.17
CA ASP A 118 -0.15 -0.23 40.54
C ASP A 118 0.49 -1.12 39.45
N THR A 119 0.37 -2.44 39.59
CA THR A 119 0.95 -3.45 38.69
C THR A 119 -0.08 -4.05 37.74
N VAL A 120 -1.17 -3.32 37.46
CA VAL A 120 -2.25 -3.76 36.58
C VAL A 120 -2.24 -2.90 35.31
N PHE A 121 -2.04 -3.54 34.16
CA PHE A 121 -2.03 -2.88 32.86
C PHE A 121 -3.16 -3.45 32.01
N GLN A 122 -4.18 -2.65 31.71
CA GLN A 122 -5.33 -3.09 30.91
C GLN A 122 -5.18 -2.59 29.47
N LEU A 123 -4.96 -3.53 28.55
CA LEU A 123 -4.78 -3.24 27.14
C LEU A 123 -6.11 -3.06 26.38
N TYR A 124 -7.17 -2.71 27.12
CA TYR A 124 -8.48 -2.43 26.58
C TYR A 124 -9.10 -1.24 27.30
N ALA A 125 -9.85 -0.41 26.58
CA ALA A 125 -10.45 0.79 27.14
C ALA A 125 -11.44 0.46 28.27
N ASP A 126 -11.38 1.20 29.38
CA ASP A 126 -12.32 1.05 30.49
C ASP A 126 -13.75 1.50 30.12
N SER A 127 -14.71 1.13 30.96
CA SER A 127 -16.14 1.46 30.76
C SER A 127 -16.46 2.96 30.71
N ILE A 128 -15.65 3.85 31.30
CA ILE A 128 -15.84 5.31 31.16
C ILE A 128 -15.47 5.73 29.73
N LYS A 129 -14.29 5.31 29.26
CA LYS A 129 -13.80 5.62 27.90
C LYS A 129 -14.74 5.06 26.84
N GLN A 130 -15.20 3.81 27.00
CA GLN A 130 -16.18 3.20 26.09
C GLN A 130 -17.53 3.95 26.09
N GLY A 131 -18.02 4.36 27.25
CA GLY A 131 -19.27 5.13 27.35
C GLY A 131 -19.18 6.47 26.61
N ASP A 132 -18.06 7.19 26.74
CA ASP A 132 -17.82 8.45 26.00
C ASP A 132 -17.87 8.21 24.48
N ILE A 133 -17.20 7.16 24.00
CA ILE A 133 -17.17 6.82 22.58
C ILE A 133 -18.55 6.40 22.06
N LEU A 134 -19.28 5.55 22.78
CA LEU A 134 -20.64 5.15 22.42
C LEU A 134 -21.57 6.35 22.26
N ALA A 135 -21.48 7.33 23.16
CA ALA A 135 -22.28 8.55 23.07
C ALA A 135 -21.97 9.35 21.79
N ARG A 136 -20.69 9.50 21.45
CA ARG A 136 -20.26 10.19 20.22
C ARG A 136 -20.72 9.44 18.97
N ILE A 137 -20.60 8.11 18.94
CA ILE A 137 -21.08 7.26 17.84
C ILE A 137 -22.60 7.42 17.66
N LEU A 138 -23.38 7.37 18.75
CA LEU A 138 -24.83 7.56 18.70
C LEU A 138 -25.20 8.93 18.10
N ARG A 139 -24.51 10.01 18.52
CA ARG A 139 -24.73 11.36 17.95
C ARG A 139 -24.33 11.45 16.49
N ALA A 140 -23.19 10.87 16.11
CA ALA A 140 -22.72 10.84 14.73
C ALA A 140 -23.64 10.02 13.80
N GLN A 141 -24.35 9.02 14.34
CA GLN A 141 -25.41 8.26 13.67
C GLN A 141 -26.78 8.98 13.66
N GLY A 142 -26.85 10.20 14.18
CA GLY A 142 -28.07 11.03 14.15
C GLY A 142 -29.07 10.74 15.28
N VAL A 143 -28.72 9.93 16.29
CA VAL A 143 -29.64 9.64 17.41
C VAL A 143 -29.81 10.88 18.27
N ASP A 144 -31.06 11.23 18.58
CA ASP A 144 -31.41 12.36 19.47
C ASP A 144 -31.86 11.91 20.85
N VAL A 145 -32.53 10.75 20.95
CA VAL A 145 -33.05 10.22 22.20
C VAL A 145 -32.61 8.77 22.39
N VAL A 146 -31.97 8.46 23.51
CA VAL A 146 -31.53 7.10 23.83
C VAL A 146 -32.37 6.52 24.97
N VAL A 147 -32.93 5.33 24.76
CA VAL A 147 -33.60 4.52 25.77
C VAL A 147 -32.74 3.29 26.11
N PRO A 148 -32.02 3.30 27.23
CA PRO A 148 -31.01 2.31 27.56
C PRO A 148 -31.58 1.15 28.38
N ILE A 149 -31.12 -0.06 28.11
CA ILE A 149 -31.32 -1.25 28.94
C ILE A 149 -29.94 -1.84 29.27
N TYR A 150 -29.64 -1.99 30.56
CA TYR A 150 -28.29 -2.36 31.00
C TYR A 150 -28.28 -3.34 32.17
N GLY A 151 -27.31 -4.27 32.13
CA GLY A 151 -27.14 -5.30 33.16
C GLY A 151 -26.72 -4.72 34.50
N ALA A 152 -27.24 -5.28 35.59
CA ALA A 152 -26.84 -4.92 36.93
C ALA A 152 -25.39 -5.35 37.22
N GLY A 153 -24.51 -4.38 37.33
CA GLY A 153 -23.10 -4.62 37.64
C GLY A 153 -22.31 -3.32 37.50
N THR A 154 -21.09 -3.28 38.02
CA THR A 154 -20.27 -2.07 38.02
C THR A 154 -19.90 -1.63 36.60
N TYR A 155 -19.60 -2.59 35.70
CA TYR A 155 -19.40 -2.33 34.27
C TYR A 155 -20.62 -1.64 33.63
N GLY A 156 -21.78 -2.31 33.67
CA GLY A 156 -23.02 -1.80 33.05
C GLY A 156 -23.46 -0.46 33.65
N ASP A 157 -23.32 -0.31 34.97
CA ASP A 157 -23.64 0.94 35.68
C ASP A 157 -22.70 2.09 35.30
N THR A 158 -21.42 1.83 35.02
CA THR A 158 -20.42 2.86 34.72
C THR A 158 -20.45 3.26 33.26
N LEU A 159 -20.55 2.29 32.35
CA LEU A 159 -20.67 2.54 30.91
C LEU A 159 -21.94 3.36 30.62
N TRP A 160 -23.08 2.94 31.20
CA TRP A 160 -24.34 3.67 31.11
C TRP A 160 -24.22 5.13 31.55
N ARG A 161 -23.63 5.39 32.72
CA ARG A 161 -23.47 6.75 33.25
C ARG A 161 -22.55 7.60 32.38
N SER A 162 -21.39 7.07 32.01
CA SER A 162 -20.43 7.79 31.16
C SER A 162 -21.05 8.16 29.81
N MET A 163 -21.72 7.20 29.16
CA MET A 163 -22.46 7.44 27.92
C MET A 163 -23.55 8.49 28.11
N SER A 164 -24.34 8.42 29.18
CA SER A 164 -25.39 9.40 29.48
C SER A 164 -24.84 10.81 29.62
N ASP A 165 -23.83 10.98 30.48
CA ASP A 165 -23.24 12.28 30.79
C ASP A 165 -22.67 12.91 29.52
N ARG A 166 -22.02 12.09 28.69
CA ARG A 166 -21.49 12.55 27.42
C ARG A 166 -22.58 12.90 26.41
N PHE A 167 -23.55 12.01 26.20
CA PHE A 167 -24.61 12.21 25.21
C PHE A 167 -25.45 13.45 25.51
N VAL A 168 -25.76 13.72 26.78
CA VAL A 168 -26.44 14.94 27.22
C VAL A 168 -25.57 16.18 27.01
N THR A 169 -24.26 16.08 27.28
CA THR A 169 -23.31 17.18 27.04
C THR A 169 -23.29 17.57 25.55
N ASP A 170 -23.43 16.59 24.66
CA ASP A 170 -23.50 16.77 23.20
C ASP A 170 -24.92 17.13 22.70
N GLY A 171 -25.84 17.46 23.62
CA GLY A 171 -27.17 17.97 23.33
C GLY A 171 -28.25 16.90 23.10
N GLY A 172 -27.91 15.62 23.28
CA GLY A 172 -28.85 14.52 23.23
C GLY A 172 -29.72 14.40 24.48
N ILE A 173 -30.75 13.56 24.39
CA ILE A 173 -31.70 13.28 25.46
C ILE A 173 -31.57 11.81 25.85
N VAL A 174 -31.58 11.53 27.15
CA VAL A 174 -31.44 10.16 27.63
C VAL A 174 -32.55 9.85 28.62
N ASP A 175 -33.22 8.72 28.42
CA ASP A 175 -34.18 8.17 29.36
C ASP A 175 -33.50 7.75 30.68
N GLU A 176 -34.23 7.58 31.77
CA GLU A 176 -33.66 7.17 33.07
C GLU A 176 -32.96 5.79 33.04
N GLY A 177 -33.19 5.00 31.98
CA GLY A 177 -32.57 3.69 31.79
C GLY A 177 -33.24 2.56 32.57
N ILE A 178 -33.18 1.35 32.00
CA ILE A 178 -33.77 0.13 32.56
C ILE A 178 -32.64 -0.79 33.02
N ARG A 179 -32.40 -0.81 34.33
CA ARG A 179 -31.44 -1.73 34.95
C ARG A 179 -32.08 -3.10 35.18
N TYR A 180 -31.45 -4.18 34.70
CA TYR A 180 -31.98 -5.54 34.84
C TYR A 180 -31.03 -6.49 35.59
N THR A 181 -31.59 -7.62 36.06
CA THR A 181 -30.88 -8.82 36.51
C THR A 181 -31.38 -10.00 35.66
N ASP A 182 -30.66 -11.12 35.60
CA ASP A 182 -31.06 -12.27 34.76
C ASP A 182 -32.49 -12.74 35.06
N ALA A 183 -32.87 -12.73 36.34
CA ALA A 183 -34.22 -13.11 36.79
C ALA A 183 -35.33 -12.12 36.38
N SER A 184 -34.98 -10.93 35.89
CA SER A 184 -35.91 -9.84 35.61
C SER A 184 -35.95 -9.41 34.14
N ILE A 185 -35.27 -10.12 33.22
CA ILE A 185 -35.12 -9.72 31.81
C ILE A 185 -36.49 -9.43 31.15
N SER A 186 -37.44 -10.37 31.19
CA SER A 186 -38.74 -10.20 30.55
C SER A 186 -39.52 -8.98 31.08
N LEU A 187 -39.49 -8.74 32.40
CA LEU A 187 -40.11 -7.56 32.99
C LEU A 187 -39.39 -6.25 32.58
N ALA A 188 -38.06 -6.29 32.48
CA ALA A 188 -37.28 -5.15 32.03
C ALA A 188 -37.61 -4.79 30.58
N VAL A 189 -37.81 -5.77 29.71
CA VAL A 189 -38.19 -5.55 28.31
C VAL A 189 -39.64 -5.02 28.17
N ASP A 190 -40.58 -5.49 29.01
CA ASP A 190 -41.92 -4.90 29.10
C ASP A 190 -41.86 -3.40 29.44
N VAL A 191 -40.96 -3.02 30.36
CA VAL A 191 -40.75 -1.62 30.75
C VAL A 191 -40.03 -0.85 29.64
N LEU A 192 -39.03 -1.45 28.98
CA LEU A 192 -38.34 -0.86 27.84
C LEU A 192 -39.33 -0.47 26.74
N ALA A 193 -40.23 -1.38 26.35
CA ALA A 193 -41.26 -1.10 25.36
C ALA A 193 -42.15 0.10 25.75
N GLN A 194 -42.55 0.20 27.03
CA GLN A 194 -43.32 1.34 27.52
C GLN A 194 -42.54 2.65 27.47
N ARG A 195 -41.25 2.63 27.80
CA ARG A 195 -40.39 3.82 27.78
C ARG A 195 -40.06 4.26 26.37
N VAL A 196 -39.79 3.33 25.45
CA VAL A 196 -39.63 3.65 24.03
C VAL A 196 -40.90 4.30 23.48
N GLN A 197 -42.08 3.71 23.74
CA GLN A 197 -43.35 4.32 23.33
C GLN A 197 -43.54 5.73 23.92
N HIS A 198 -43.23 5.91 25.21
CA HIS A 198 -43.34 7.22 25.86
C HIS A 198 -42.41 8.26 25.22
N ASN A 199 -41.16 7.90 24.90
CA ASN A 199 -40.20 8.81 24.29
C ASN A 199 -40.62 9.17 22.85
N ILE A 200 -41.11 8.20 22.06
CA ILE A 200 -41.70 8.44 20.72
C ILE A 200 -42.92 9.38 20.81
N ASP A 201 -43.78 9.21 21.82
CA ASP A 201 -44.97 10.05 21.99
C ASP A 201 -44.63 11.47 22.50
N THR A 202 -43.50 11.62 23.19
CA THR A 202 -43.09 12.86 23.88
C THR A 202 -42.27 13.77 22.98
N TYR A 203 -41.30 13.20 22.27
CA TYR A 203 -40.43 13.94 21.36
C TYR A 203 -41.05 13.91 19.95
N SER A 204 -40.85 14.98 19.17
CA SER A 204 -41.51 15.17 17.86
C SER A 204 -41.26 14.00 16.90
N GLN A 205 -42.10 13.85 15.85
CA GLN A 205 -41.85 12.88 14.76
C GLN A 205 -40.46 13.00 14.13
N ASP A 206 -39.78 14.14 14.29
CA ASP A 206 -38.47 14.42 13.70
C ASP A 206 -37.29 14.04 14.62
N ALA A 207 -37.52 13.56 15.86
CA ALA A 207 -36.44 13.14 16.76
C ALA A 207 -36.19 11.63 16.64
N ASP A 208 -34.95 11.24 16.38
CA ASP A 208 -34.58 9.84 16.23
C ASP A 208 -34.35 9.19 17.60
N VAL A 209 -35.28 8.30 17.98
CA VAL A 209 -35.24 7.52 19.23
C VAL A 209 -34.56 6.18 18.96
N ALA A 210 -33.56 5.81 19.77
CA ALA A 210 -32.87 4.52 19.68
C ALA A 210 -32.85 3.77 21.02
N VAL A 211 -32.74 2.45 20.96
CA VAL A 211 -32.44 1.62 22.13
C VAL A 211 -30.93 1.43 22.23
N LEU A 212 -30.35 1.59 23.43
CA LEU A 212 -28.97 1.14 23.72
C LEU A 212 -29.03 -0.08 24.64
N MET A 213 -28.55 -1.22 24.16
CA MET A 213 -28.45 -2.46 24.92
C MET A 213 -27.02 -2.65 25.42
N ILE A 214 -26.84 -2.69 26.74
CA ILE A 214 -25.55 -2.99 27.39
C ILE A 214 -25.74 -4.34 28.09
N SER A 215 -25.21 -5.40 27.48
CA SER A 215 -25.45 -6.78 27.92
C SER A 215 -24.30 -7.69 27.55
N ARG A 216 -24.09 -8.75 28.34
CA ARG A 216 -23.27 -9.89 27.92
C ARG A 216 -24.16 -10.92 27.24
N ASP A 217 -23.81 -12.20 27.33
CA ASP A 217 -24.42 -13.28 26.56
C ASP A 217 -25.94 -13.44 26.85
N GLU A 218 -26.41 -12.98 28.01
CA GLU A 218 -27.84 -12.88 28.34
C GLU A 218 -28.64 -11.92 27.44
N GLY A 219 -27.95 -11.09 26.64
CA GLY A 219 -28.56 -10.20 25.64
C GLY A 219 -29.45 -10.92 24.64
N LEU A 220 -29.16 -12.20 24.33
CA LEU A 220 -30.05 -13.01 23.50
C LEU A 220 -31.48 -13.07 24.07
N HIS A 221 -31.63 -13.23 25.39
CA HIS A 221 -32.94 -13.30 26.03
C HIS A 221 -33.66 -11.94 26.06
N ILE A 222 -32.91 -10.83 26.10
CA ILE A 222 -33.48 -9.49 25.94
C ILE A 222 -34.10 -9.37 24.54
N LEU A 223 -33.35 -9.77 23.51
CA LEU A 223 -33.79 -9.72 22.12
C LEU A 223 -34.96 -10.66 21.85
N GLU A 224 -34.93 -11.89 22.37
CA GLU A 224 -36.04 -12.84 22.29
C GLU A 224 -37.31 -12.30 22.94
N SER A 225 -37.19 -11.63 24.10
CA SER A 225 -38.33 -10.98 24.75
C SER A 225 -38.81 -9.75 23.98
N ALA A 226 -37.93 -9.03 23.26
CA ALA A 226 -38.28 -7.85 22.48
C ALA A 226 -39.21 -8.16 21.31
N LEU A 227 -39.12 -9.38 20.76
CA LEU A 227 -39.96 -9.88 19.65
C LEU A 227 -41.47 -9.80 19.91
N SER A 228 -41.91 -9.73 21.18
CA SER A 228 -43.33 -9.59 21.53
C SER A 228 -43.84 -8.15 21.59
N HIS A 229 -43.01 -7.16 21.26
CA HIS A 229 -43.33 -5.74 21.40
C HIS A 229 -43.15 -4.97 20.08
N ASP A 230 -44.27 -4.69 19.40
CA ASP A 230 -44.28 -3.99 18.10
C ASP A 230 -43.47 -2.68 18.10
N VAL A 231 -43.51 -1.90 19.19
CA VAL A 231 -42.79 -0.62 19.29
C VAL A 231 -41.26 -0.79 19.24
N LEU A 232 -40.73 -1.93 19.67
CA LEU A 232 -39.29 -2.20 19.66
C LEU A 232 -38.76 -2.56 18.28
N HIS A 233 -39.64 -2.92 17.33
CA HIS A 233 -39.31 -3.07 15.91
C HIS A 233 -39.23 -1.71 15.17
N MET A 234 -39.67 -0.61 15.80
CA MET A 234 -39.80 0.69 15.13
C MET A 234 -38.57 1.59 15.30
N VAL A 235 -37.63 1.22 16.15
CA VAL A 235 -36.49 2.06 16.53
C VAL A 235 -35.18 1.31 16.28
N PRO A 236 -34.09 2.02 15.95
CA PRO A 236 -32.79 1.41 15.84
C PRO A 236 -32.28 0.91 17.19
N TRP A 237 -31.50 -0.17 17.15
CA TRP A 237 -30.85 -0.73 18.33
C TRP A 237 -29.34 -0.56 18.23
N PHE A 238 -28.72 -0.07 19.29
CA PHE A 238 -27.29 0.00 19.46
C PHE A 238 -26.85 -0.91 20.59
N ALA A 239 -25.64 -1.44 20.51
CA ALA A 239 -25.06 -2.25 21.58
C ALA A 239 -23.58 -1.98 21.78
N ASP A 240 -23.11 -2.32 22.98
CA ASP A 240 -21.68 -2.47 23.24
C ASP A 240 -21.13 -3.75 22.58
N GLU A 241 -19.84 -3.97 22.77
CA GLU A 241 -19.02 -4.94 22.05
C GLU A 241 -19.22 -6.40 22.42
N TYR A 242 -19.83 -6.68 23.58
CA TYR A 242 -19.94 -8.05 24.09
C TYR A 242 -20.73 -8.98 23.17
N MET A 243 -21.70 -8.42 22.44
CA MET A 243 -22.55 -9.20 21.53
C MET A 243 -22.02 -9.23 20.09
N THR A 244 -21.02 -8.42 19.74
CA THR A 244 -20.46 -8.37 18.39
C THR A 244 -19.81 -9.69 18.00
N GLY A 245 -20.17 -10.23 16.83
CA GLY A 245 -19.68 -11.52 16.35
C GLY A 245 -20.37 -12.74 16.98
N SER A 246 -21.37 -12.55 17.86
CA SER A 246 -22.08 -13.66 18.49
C SER A 246 -22.82 -14.52 17.47
N SER A 247 -22.45 -15.82 17.41
CA SER A 247 -23.10 -16.79 16.53
C SER A 247 -24.55 -17.08 16.93
N ALA A 248 -24.88 -16.92 18.22
CA ALA A 248 -26.23 -17.15 18.73
C ALA A 248 -27.25 -16.17 18.13
N LEU A 249 -26.84 -14.93 17.83
CA LEU A 249 -27.71 -13.92 17.21
C LEU A 249 -28.03 -14.25 15.75
N VAL A 250 -27.05 -14.73 14.98
CA VAL A 250 -27.22 -15.09 13.56
C VAL A 250 -27.87 -16.46 13.36
N GLN A 251 -27.60 -17.44 14.23
CA GLN A 251 -28.20 -18.78 14.15
C GLN A 251 -29.69 -18.79 14.53
N ASN A 252 -30.13 -17.84 15.36
CA ASN A 252 -31.55 -17.65 15.66
C ASN A 252 -32.20 -16.77 14.58
N SER A 253 -32.76 -17.39 13.53
CA SER A 253 -33.34 -16.67 12.39
C SER A 253 -34.40 -15.62 12.74
N THR A 254 -35.11 -15.78 13.86
CA THR A 254 -36.12 -14.79 14.28
C THR A 254 -35.47 -13.57 14.92
N VAL A 255 -34.45 -13.78 15.75
CA VAL A 255 -33.65 -12.68 16.33
C VAL A 255 -32.83 -11.99 15.24
N SER A 256 -32.16 -12.73 14.36
CA SER A 256 -31.43 -12.17 13.21
C SER A 256 -32.33 -11.28 12.34
N GLY A 257 -33.54 -11.76 11.99
CA GLY A 257 -34.49 -10.96 11.21
C GLY A 257 -35.01 -9.74 11.95
N PHE A 258 -35.12 -9.79 13.28
CA PHE A 258 -35.43 -8.62 14.10
C PHE A 258 -34.32 -7.57 14.02
N LEU A 259 -33.07 -7.99 14.27
CA LEU A 259 -31.89 -7.11 14.28
C LEU A 259 -31.66 -6.44 12.91
N GLU A 260 -31.85 -7.19 11.82
CA GLU A 260 -31.85 -6.65 10.45
C GLU A 260 -32.94 -5.59 10.27
N SER A 261 -34.16 -5.84 10.75
CA SER A 261 -35.29 -4.92 10.60
C SER A 261 -35.15 -3.62 11.40
N THR A 262 -34.35 -3.65 12.46
CA THR A 262 -34.12 -2.52 13.37
C THR A 262 -32.77 -1.85 13.14
N ASN A 263 -32.08 -2.06 12.01
CA ASN A 263 -30.74 -1.49 11.77
C ASN A 263 -29.78 -1.65 12.97
N TYR A 264 -29.77 -2.85 13.57
CA TYR A 264 -28.97 -3.10 14.77
C TYR A 264 -27.49 -2.80 14.51
N THR A 265 -26.87 -2.03 15.41
CA THR A 265 -25.46 -1.62 15.32
C THR A 265 -24.75 -1.92 16.64
N SER A 266 -23.78 -2.81 16.61
CA SER A 266 -22.85 -3.02 17.73
C SER A 266 -21.48 -2.43 17.39
N ILE A 267 -20.67 -2.13 18.41
CA ILE A 267 -19.33 -1.57 18.22
C ILE A 267 -18.26 -2.58 18.62
N GLN A 268 -17.08 -2.50 18.05
CA GLN A 268 -15.91 -3.24 18.53
C GLN A 268 -14.68 -2.38 18.24
N MET A 269 -13.66 -2.40 19.09
CA MET A 269 -12.42 -1.67 18.79
C MET A 269 -11.90 -2.05 17.41
N ALA A 270 -11.49 -1.05 16.64
CA ALA A 270 -10.98 -1.23 15.29
C ALA A 270 -9.69 -2.04 15.35
N LYS A 271 -9.48 -2.92 14.36
CA LYS A 271 -8.36 -3.84 14.31
C LYS A 271 -7.52 -3.56 13.07
N THR A 272 -6.24 -3.82 13.19
CA THR A 272 -5.30 -3.94 12.07
C THR A 272 -5.48 -5.30 11.42
N HIS A 273 -5.68 -5.34 10.11
CA HIS A 273 -5.88 -6.59 9.39
C HIS A 273 -4.53 -7.18 8.93
N SER A 274 -3.89 -7.94 9.82
CA SER A 274 -2.58 -8.56 9.63
C SER A 274 -2.65 -10.08 9.40
N ILE A 275 -1.50 -10.72 9.15
CA ILE A 275 -1.41 -12.19 9.08
C ILE A 275 -1.71 -12.82 10.45
N GLN A 276 -1.36 -12.13 11.55
CA GLN A 276 -1.67 -12.56 12.92
C GLN A 276 -3.17 -12.49 13.18
N HIS A 277 -3.86 -11.46 12.66
CA HIS A 277 -5.32 -11.39 12.69
C HIS A 277 -5.93 -12.66 12.06
N ASP A 278 -5.54 -12.99 10.83
CA ASP A 278 -6.03 -14.20 10.13
C ASP A 278 -5.74 -15.50 10.86
N HIS A 279 -4.54 -15.62 11.45
CA HIS A 279 -4.16 -16.80 12.20
C HIS A 279 -5.10 -16.98 13.39
N ILE A 280 -5.30 -15.94 14.19
CA ILE A 280 -6.17 -15.99 15.37
C ILE A 280 -7.64 -16.16 14.97
N GLU A 281 -8.10 -15.52 13.89
CA GLU A 281 -9.43 -15.71 13.33
C GLU A 281 -9.67 -17.17 12.93
N SER A 282 -8.80 -17.72 12.09
CA SER A 282 -8.88 -19.11 11.62
C SER A 282 -8.82 -20.10 12.79
N LEU A 283 -7.94 -19.83 13.77
CA LEU A 283 -7.76 -20.70 14.94
C LEU A 283 -9.04 -20.80 15.78
N VAL A 284 -9.72 -19.67 16.02
CA VAL A 284 -10.99 -19.64 16.76
C VAL A 284 -12.10 -20.26 15.92
N GLU A 285 -12.20 -19.94 14.63
CA GLU A 285 -13.22 -20.53 13.76
C GLU A 285 -13.10 -22.06 13.68
N GLU A 286 -11.89 -22.60 13.56
CA GLU A 286 -11.65 -24.05 13.51
C GLU A 286 -12.00 -24.75 14.83
N GLN A 287 -11.77 -24.12 15.98
CA GLN A 287 -11.98 -24.75 17.29
C GLN A 287 -13.37 -24.50 17.89
N HIS A 288 -13.96 -23.34 17.62
CA HIS A 288 -15.23 -22.88 18.21
C HIS A 288 -16.36 -22.74 17.19
N GLY A 289 -16.07 -22.68 15.89
CA GLY A 289 -17.07 -22.53 14.83
C GLY A 289 -17.75 -21.16 14.81
N THR A 290 -17.10 -20.16 15.40
CA THR A 290 -17.59 -18.79 15.57
C THR A 290 -16.46 -17.79 15.31
N SER A 291 -16.79 -16.56 14.96
CA SER A 291 -15.80 -15.49 14.85
C SER A 291 -15.25 -15.11 16.22
N PRO A 292 -13.98 -14.65 16.31
CA PRO A 292 -13.38 -14.20 17.58
C PRO A 292 -14.18 -13.10 18.29
N GLY A 293 -14.39 -13.27 19.58
CA GLY A 293 -14.93 -12.23 20.45
C GLY A 293 -14.00 -11.01 20.58
N ALA A 294 -14.54 -9.91 21.12
CA ALA A 294 -13.85 -8.60 21.20
C ALA A 294 -12.46 -8.62 21.84
N PHE A 295 -12.24 -9.46 22.85
CA PHE A 295 -10.99 -9.47 23.63
C PHE A 295 -9.96 -10.49 23.18
N VAL A 296 -10.29 -11.33 22.19
CA VAL A 296 -9.40 -12.42 21.75
C VAL A 296 -8.10 -11.85 21.18
N TYR A 297 -8.21 -10.83 20.33
CA TYR A 297 -7.06 -10.19 19.71
C TYR A 297 -6.20 -9.41 20.71
N THR A 298 -6.84 -8.71 21.65
CA THR A 298 -6.16 -8.06 22.77
C THR A 298 -5.39 -9.05 23.63
N ALA A 299 -5.92 -10.26 23.82
CA ALA A 299 -5.28 -11.30 24.63
C ALA A 299 -4.03 -11.86 23.94
N TYR A 300 -4.03 -11.93 22.62
CA TYR A 300 -2.84 -12.25 21.84
C TYR A 300 -1.78 -11.13 21.95
N ASP A 301 -2.19 -9.87 21.74
CA ASP A 301 -1.30 -8.70 21.83
C ASP A 301 -0.72 -8.52 23.24
N ALA A 302 -1.45 -8.88 24.29
CA ALA A 302 -0.99 -8.86 25.68
C ALA A 302 0.25 -9.74 25.90
N VAL A 303 0.33 -10.89 25.23
CA VAL A 303 1.49 -11.78 25.32
C VAL A 303 2.72 -11.10 24.73
N TRP A 304 2.57 -10.51 23.55
CA TRP A 304 3.65 -9.82 22.85
C TRP A 304 4.16 -8.62 23.62
N ILE A 305 3.25 -7.78 24.12
CA ILE A 305 3.59 -6.62 24.94
C ILE A 305 4.32 -7.06 26.23
N LEU A 306 3.85 -8.10 26.92
CA LEU A 306 4.55 -8.64 28.08
C LEU A 306 5.95 -9.15 27.72
N GLY A 307 6.05 -9.99 26.69
CA GLY A 307 7.30 -10.62 26.26
C GLY A 307 8.35 -9.59 25.84
N LEU A 308 7.96 -8.59 25.04
CA LEU A 308 8.82 -7.47 24.64
C LEU A 308 9.22 -6.60 25.84
N SER A 309 8.34 -6.42 26.83
CA SER A 309 8.67 -5.71 28.08
C SER A 309 9.70 -6.45 28.93
N ILE A 310 9.65 -7.79 28.95
CA ILE A 310 10.68 -8.61 29.60
C ILE A 310 12.02 -8.48 28.87
N LEU A 311 12.02 -8.47 27.53
CA LEU A 311 13.23 -8.26 26.73
C LEU A 311 13.84 -6.88 26.97
N GLU A 312 13.02 -5.83 27.00
CA GLU A 312 13.46 -4.46 27.25
C GLU A 312 14.00 -4.29 28.68
N ALA A 313 13.32 -4.88 29.68
CA ALA A 313 13.78 -4.85 31.06
C ALA A 313 15.10 -5.63 31.26
N GLY A 314 15.32 -6.72 30.51
CA GLY A 314 16.49 -7.58 30.62
C GLY A 314 16.58 -8.38 31.93
N ILE A 315 15.54 -8.31 32.78
CA ILE A 315 15.44 -9.01 34.05
C ILE A 315 13.97 -9.33 34.34
N VAL A 316 13.71 -10.50 34.96
CA VAL A 316 12.37 -10.95 35.32
C VAL A 316 12.03 -10.47 36.73
N ASP A 317 11.79 -9.16 36.88
CA ASP A 317 11.24 -8.58 38.10
C ASP A 317 10.13 -7.58 37.77
N ILE A 318 9.12 -7.54 38.63
CA ILE A 318 7.87 -6.81 38.36
C ILE A 318 8.11 -5.32 38.22
N THR A 319 9.00 -4.73 39.03
CA THR A 319 9.27 -3.29 38.95
C THR A 319 9.90 -2.91 37.62
N SER A 320 10.88 -3.68 37.14
CA SER A 320 11.54 -3.43 35.86
C SER A 320 10.60 -3.67 34.67
N ILE A 321 9.81 -4.75 34.69
CA ILE A 321 8.84 -5.06 33.62
C ILE A 321 7.74 -4.01 33.57
N SER A 322 7.13 -3.64 34.71
CA SER A 322 6.13 -2.57 34.80
C SER A 322 6.68 -1.21 34.34
N GLY A 323 7.97 -0.95 34.55
CA GLY A 323 8.63 0.26 34.07
C GLY A 323 8.81 0.31 32.55
N ALA A 324 8.99 -0.85 31.90
CA ALA A 324 9.16 -0.94 30.45
C ALA A 324 7.83 -1.01 29.68
N LEU A 325 6.79 -1.56 30.30
CA LEU A 325 5.47 -1.83 29.71
C LEU A 325 4.86 -0.68 28.91
N PRO A 326 4.75 0.55 29.46
CA PRO A 326 4.14 1.67 28.72
C PRO A 326 4.88 2.04 27.44
N ASP A 327 6.22 2.07 27.48
CA ASP A 327 7.06 2.42 26.32
C ASP A 327 7.07 1.32 25.26
N VAL A 328 6.91 0.05 25.68
CA VAL A 328 6.76 -1.09 24.77
C VAL A 328 5.39 -1.08 24.11
N ALA A 329 4.32 -0.83 24.88
CA ALA A 329 2.96 -0.73 24.33
C ALA A 329 2.85 0.36 23.25
N ASP A 330 3.36 1.57 23.50
CA ASP A 330 3.30 2.69 22.53
C ASP A 330 4.07 2.43 21.22
N LYS A 331 5.04 1.50 21.22
CA LYS A 331 5.82 1.12 20.04
C LYS A 331 5.35 -0.17 19.38
N TYR A 332 4.50 -0.93 20.06
CA TYR A 332 4.01 -2.21 19.59
C TYR A 332 2.85 -1.99 18.62
N ILE A 333 2.93 -2.59 17.43
CA ILE A 333 1.89 -2.57 16.41
C ILE A 333 1.39 -4.00 16.22
N GLY A 334 0.33 -4.33 16.95
CA GLY A 334 -0.30 -5.65 16.95
C GLY A 334 -1.59 -5.71 16.15
N ILE A 335 -2.45 -6.66 16.51
CA ILE A 335 -3.77 -6.82 15.87
C ILE A 335 -4.71 -5.66 16.25
N LEU A 336 -4.59 -5.07 17.44
CA LEU A 336 -5.34 -3.86 17.79
C LEU A 336 -4.72 -2.57 17.24
N GLY A 337 -3.59 -2.66 16.55
CA GLY A 337 -2.86 -1.48 16.07
C GLY A 337 -2.21 -0.72 17.23
N ASP A 338 -2.44 0.60 17.28
CA ASP A 338 -1.80 1.51 18.23
C ASP A 338 -2.33 1.32 19.66
N ILE A 339 -1.48 0.81 20.56
CA ILE A 339 -1.82 0.61 21.98
C ILE A 339 -1.10 1.65 22.84
N LYS A 340 -1.84 2.63 23.37
CA LYS A 340 -1.28 3.66 24.26
C LYS A 340 -1.92 3.60 25.62
N LEU A 341 -1.10 3.56 26.66
CA LEU A 341 -1.57 3.48 28.04
C LEU A 341 -1.57 4.86 28.69
N ASP A 342 -2.54 5.10 29.56
CA ASP A 342 -2.59 6.26 30.43
C ASP A 342 -1.75 6.05 31.71
N VAL A 343 -1.79 7.02 32.61
CA VAL A 343 -1.01 6.99 33.87
C VAL A 343 -1.43 5.88 34.84
N SER A 344 -2.59 5.25 34.61
CA SER A 344 -3.09 4.10 35.36
C SER A 344 -2.70 2.76 34.72
N GLY A 345 -2.01 2.76 33.57
CA GLY A 345 -1.72 1.53 32.84
C GLY A 345 -2.89 1.04 31.98
N ASP A 346 -3.94 1.85 31.82
CA ASP A 346 -5.11 1.49 31.03
C ASP A 346 -5.05 2.10 29.63
N MET A 347 -5.56 1.40 28.63
CA MET A 347 -5.59 1.89 27.26
C MET A 347 -6.36 3.21 27.14
N LEU A 348 -5.80 4.14 26.37
CA LEU A 348 -6.46 5.37 25.93
C LEU A 348 -7.59 5.05 24.93
N PRO A 349 -8.53 5.98 24.71
CA PRO A 349 -9.57 5.78 23.70
C PRO A 349 -8.98 5.54 22.30
N ALA A 350 -9.64 4.68 21.53
CA ALA A 350 -9.21 4.24 20.21
C ALA A 350 -10.37 4.31 19.19
N ASP A 351 -10.06 3.99 17.93
CA ASP A 351 -11.06 3.85 16.88
C ASP A 351 -11.95 2.61 17.09
N TYR A 352 -13.17 2.66 16.56
CA TYR A 352 -14.13 1.56 16.65
C TYR A 352 -14.67 1.19 15.27
N THR A 353 -14.75 -0.10 14.98
CA THR A 353 -15.55 -0.63 13.87
C THR A 353 -17.00 -0.77 14.32
N LEU A 354 -17.93 -0.32 13.49
CA LEU A 354 -19.36 -0.56 13.65
C LEU A 354 -19.75 -1.81 12.88
N TRP A 355 -20.55 -2.66 13.52
CA TRP A 355 -20.97 -3.97 13.03
C TRP A 355 -22.49 -4.08 13.02
N SER A 356 -23.03 -4.73 12.02
CA SER A 356 -24.46 -5.04 11.90
C SER A 356 -24.66 -6.49 11.49
N ILE A 357 -25.91 -6.95 11.54
CA ILE A 357 -26.30 -8.25 10.98
C ILE A 357 -27.04 -7.99 9.68
N ARG A 358 -26.58 -8.63 8.60
CA ARG A 358 -27.17 -8.54 7.26
C ARG A 358 -27.12 -9.93 6.62
N ASN A 359 -28.21 -10.35 6.00
CA ASN A 359 -28.33 -11.69 5.40
C ASN A 359 -27.98 -12.83 6.37
N SER A 360 -28.31 -12.67 7.64
CA SER A 360 -27.95 -13.59 8.73
C SER A 360 -26.44 -13.80 8.92
N GLU A 361 -25.63 -12.80 8.59
CA GLU A 361 -24.19 -12.77 8.82
C GLU A 361 -23.79 -11.44 9.47
N TRP A 362 -22.70 -11.46 10.25
CA TRP A 362 -22.11 -10.24 10.79
C TRP A 362 -21.32 -9.52 9.71
N GLU A 363 -21.58 -8.22 9.54
CA GLU A 363 -20.92 -7.39 8.55
C GLU A 363 -20.39 -6.12 9.21
N ARG A 364 -19.15 -5.75 8.90
CA ARG A 364 -18.61 -4.44 9.25
C ARG A 364 -19.26 -3.41 8.34
N ILE A 365 -19.79 -2.32 8.90
CA ILE A 365 -20.53 -1.31 8.13
C ILE A 365 -19.80 0.02 8.00
N SER A 366 -18.98 0.39 8.99
CA SER A 366 -18.22 1.65 9.01
C SER A 366 -17.17 1.63 10.12
N ARG A 367 -16.32 2.66 10.14
CA ARG A 367 -15.33 2.91 11.20
C ARG A 367 -15.59 4.28 11.80
N TYR A 368 -15.58 4.36 13.12
CA TYR A 368 -15.55 5.61 13.86
C TYR A 368 -14.09 5.97 14.20
N ALA A 369 -13.63 7.13 13.72
CA ALA A 369 -12.32 7.68 14.00
C ALA A 369 -12.37 8.57 15.25
N HIS A 370 -11.71 8.16 16.32
CA HIS A 370 -11.79 8.85 17.60
C HIS A 370 -11.21 10.27 17.53
N GLN A 371 -10.14 10.48 16.76
CA GLN A 371 -9.46 11.77 16.70
C GLN A 371 -10.28 12.87 16.00
N THR A 372 -11.11 12.50 15.03
CA THR A 372 -11.90 13.45 14.21
C THR A 372 -13.38 13.46 14.58
N ASP A 373 -13.85 12.50 15.39
CA ASP A 373 -15.27 12.28 15.69
C ASP A 373 -16.12 11.97 14.45
N GLU A 374 -15.53 11.33 13.43
CA GLU A 374 -16.19 11.03 12.17
C GLU A 374 -16.49 9.54 11.99
N ILE A 375 -17.60 9.24 11.31
CA ILE A 375 -17.93 7.89 10.83
C ILE A 375 -17.54 7.82 9.36
N MET A 376 -16.58 6.96 9.07
CA MET A 376 -16.02 6.74 7.75
C MET A 376 -16.53 5.43 7.14
N PRO A 377 -16.79 5.39 5.83
CA PRO A 377 -16.98 4.12 5.13
C PRO A 377 -15.72 3.25 5.26
N ILE A 378 -15.89 1.95 5.08
CA ILE A 378 -14.80 0.97 5.14
C ILE A 378 -14.84 0.07 3.91
N LEU A 379 -13.66 -0.39 3.52
CA LEU A 379 -13.50 -1.47 2.56
C LEU A 379 -13.74 -2.83 3.25
N PRO A 380 -14.05 -3.89 2.48
CA PRO A 380 -13.92 -5.27 2.96
C PRO A 380 -12.54 -5.52 3.58
N SER A 381 -12.45 -6.43 4.55
CA SER A 381 -11.21 -6.63 5.32
C SER A 381 -10.10 -7.22 4.45
N THR A 382 -10.50 -8.01 3.47
CA THR A 382 -9.67 -8.38 2.34
C THR A 382 -10.32 -7.85 1.07
N VAL A 383 -9.63 -6.92 0.41
CA VAL A 383 -10.00 -6.45 -0.92
C VAL A 383 -9.32 -7.35 -1.94
N VAL A 384 -10.13 -8.07 -2.72
CA VAL A 384 -9.63 -8.95 -3.79
C VAL A 384 -9.76 -8.23 -5.13
N ILE A 385 -8.63 -7.89 -5.75
CA ILE A 385 -8.60 -7.28 -7.07
C ILE A 385 -8.30 -8.35 -8.14
N PRO A 386 -9.19 -8.55 -9.12
CA PRO A 386 -8.93 -9.42 -10.25
C PRO A 386 -7.75 -8.94 -11.09
N VAL A 387 -6.93 -9.88 -11.51
CA VAL A 387 -5.80 -9.67 -12.42
C VAL A 387 -5.97 -10.56 -13.64
N ILE A 388 -6.08 -9.98 -14.83
CA ILE A 388 -6.06 -10.72 -16.09
C ILE A 388 -4.72 -10.48 -16.78
N ALA A 389 -3.92 -11.53 -16.93
CA ALA A 389 -2.57 -11.44 -17.49
C ALA A 389 -2.29 -12.56 -18.49
N ASP A 390 -1.41 -12.30 -19.45
CA ASP A 390 -0.91 -13.32 -20.36
C ASP A 390 0.17 -14.16 -19.67
N ILE A 391 -0.21 -15.20 -18.92
CA ILE A 391 0.72 -16.05 -18.14
C ILE A 391 1.28 -17.18 -19.01
N THR A 392 0.48 -17.63 -19.98
CA THR A 392 0.86 -18.55 -21.05
C THR A 392 0.59 -17.94 -22.44
N GLY A 393 1.04 -18.62 -23.50
CA GLY A 393 1.02 -18.11 -24.87
C GLY A 393 2.26 -17.31 -25.29
N ASP A 394 2.17 -16.69 -26.46
CA ASP A 394 3.31 -16.08 -27.17
C ASP A 394 3.92 -14.87 -26.44
N LEU A 395 3.12 -14.14 -25.65
CA LEU A 395 3.57 -12.97 -24.87
C LEU A 395 3.69 -13.27 -23.38
N SER A 396 3.79 -14.55 -23.02
CA SER A 396 3.74 -14.99 -21.64
C SER A 396 4.84 -14.47 -20.72
N VAL A 397 5.97 -14.03 -21.28
CA VAL A 397 7.05 -13.40 -20.51
C VAL A 397 6.58 -12.09 -19.90
N LEU A 398 5.82 -11.29 -20.64
CA LEU A 398 5.32 -9.99 -20.22
C LEU A 398 4.32 -10.12 -19.05
N GLY A 399 3.38 -11.07 -19.13
CA GLY A 399 2.43 -11.32 -18.03
C GLY A 399 3.09 -11.90 -16.79
N ARG A 400 4.04 -12.84 -16.94
CA ARG A 400 4.78 -13.38 -15.79
C ARG A 400 5.67 -12.35 -15.10
N GLU A 401 6.32 -11.49 -15.87
CA GLU A 401 7.14 -10.39 -15.35
C GLU A 401 6.26 -9.37 -14.59
N GLY A 402 5.12 -8.98 -15.17
CA GLY A 402 4.14 -8.10 -14.52
C GLY A 402 3.58 -8.69 -13.22
N LEU A 403 3.18 -9.97 -13.22
CA LEU A 403 2.68 -10.65 -12.01
C LEU A 403 3.73 -10.72 -10.89
N ALA A 404 5.01 -10.91 -11.22
CA ALA A 404 6.06 -10.88 -10.22
C ALA A 404 6.18 -9.48 -9.58
N GLY A 405 6.02 -8.41 -10.37
CA GLY A 405 5.97 -7.04 -9.87
C GLY A 405 4.76 -6.77 -8.97
N MET A 406 3.56 -7.18 -9.40
CA MET A 406 2.34 -7.04 -8.60
C MET A 406 2.41 -7.80 -7.28
N ALA A 407 2.98 -9.02 -7.28
CA ALA A 407 3.13 -9.82 -6.07
C ALA A 407 3.99 -9.11 -5.02
N LEU A 408 5.14 -8.54 -5.42
CA LEU A 408 5.97 -7.78 -4.49
C LEU A 408 5.27 -6.50 -4.01
N ALA A 409 4.53 -5.82 -4.89
CA ALA A 409 3.77 -4.63 -4.51
C ALA A 409 2.67 -4.93 -3.47
N VAL A 410 1.98 -6.07 -3.59
CA VAL A 410 1.00 -6.51 -2.59
C VAL A 410 1.66 -6.79 -1.24
N ASP A 411 2.80 -7.49 -1.24
CA ASP A 411 3.55 -7.77 -0.02
C ASP A 411 3.98 -6.46 0.66
N ASP A 412 4.54 -5.52 -0.11
CA ASP A 412 4.99 -4.22 0.38
C ASP A 412 3.83 -3.34 0.84
N PHE A 413 2.71 -3.33 0.12
CA PHE A 413 1.52 -2.60 0.48
C PHE A 413 0.91 -3.13 1.78
N ASN A 414 0.72 -4.45 1.89
CA ASN A 414 0.13 -5.05 3.09
C ASN A 414 1.03 -4.89 4.32
N MET A 415 2.36 -4.91 4.13
CA MET A 415 3.31 -4.57 5.18
C MET A 415 3.15 -3.11 5.63
N HIS A 416 3.05 -2.17 4.68
CA HIS A 416 2.79 -0.76 5.00
C HIS A 416 1.44 -0.53 5.69
N GLN A 417 0.37 -1.21 5.24
CA GLN A 417 -0.95 -1.16 5.87
C GLN A 417 -0.89 -1.61 7.34
N GLN A 418 -0.09 -2.63 7.65
CA GLN A 418 0.13 -3.06 9.02
C GLN A 418 0.85 -1.99 9.84
N GLU A 419 1.90 -1.34 9.30
CA GLU A 419 2.63 -0.26 9.98
C GLU A 419 1.76 0.95 10.34
N ILE A 420 0.67 1.19 9.60
CA ILE A 420 -0.26 2.30 9.83
C ILE A 420 -1.58 1.84 10.49
N SER A 421 -1.61 0.62 11.02
CA SER A 421 -2.78 0.06 11.72
C SER A 421 -4.07 0.07 10.88
N ALA A 422 -3.95 -0.21 9.58
CA ALA A 422 -5.08 -0.23 8.66
C ALA A 422 -5.93 -1.51 8.79
N ASP A 423 -7.23 -1.37 8.55
CA ASP A 423 -8.26 -2.41 8.78
C ASP A 423 -8.61 -3.25 7.54
N TRP A 424 -7.79 -3.15 6.49
CA TRP A 424 -7.93 -3.95 5.29
C TRP A 424 -6.57 -4.24 4.64
N ARG A 425 -6.53 -5.35 3.90
CA ARG A 425 -5.40 -5.75 3.08
C ARG A 425 -5.82 -6.04 1.63
N LEU A 426 -4.84 -6.05 0.74
CA LEU A 426 -5.03 -6.36 -0.66
C LEU A 426 -4.66 -7.82 -0.96
N GLU A 427 -5.48 -8.48 -1.77
CA GLU A 427 -5.17 -9.75 -2.42
C GLU A 427 -5.48 -9.66 -3.92
N LEU A 428 -4.82 -10.51 -4.71
CA LEU A 428 -4.99 -10.55 -6.16
C LEU A 428 -5.59 -11.89 -6.59
N ASP A 429 -6.66 -11.84 -7.38
CA ASP A 429 -7.25 -13.02 -8.03
C ASP A 429 -6.72 -13.14 -9.46
N ILE A 430 -5.76 -14.06 -9.66
CA ILE A 430 -4.97 -14.13 -10.88
C ILE A 430 -5.59 -15.08 -11.91
N MET A 431 -5.82 -14.56 -13.12
CA MET A 431 -6.38 -15.28 -14.25
C MET A 431 -5.46 -15.22 -15.48
N ASP A 432 -5.28 -16.37 -16.13
CA ASP A 432 -4.47 -16.50 -17.35
C ASP A 432 -5.33 -16.31 -18.61
N SER A 433 -5.04 -15.28 -19.40
CA SER A 433 -5.65 -15.06 -20.72
C SER A 433 -5.00 -15.86 -21.84
N GLU A 434 -3.89 -16.55 -21.60
CA GLU A 434 -3.18 -17.40 -22.58
C GLU A 434 -2.69 -16.66 -23.83
N THR A 435 -2.58 -15.32 -23.78
CA THR A 435 -2.40 -14.47 -24.97
C THR A 435 -3.53 -14.63 -26.01
N ASP A 436 -4.72 -15.09 -25.58
CA ASP A 436 -5.90 -15.27 -26.42
C ASP A 436 -6.94 -14.17 -26.15
N PRO A 437 -7.24 -13.29 -27.14
CA PRO A 437 -8.23 -12.25 -26.98
C PRO A 437 -9.66 -12.74 -26.66
N GLU A 438 -10.08 -13.90 -27.17
CA GLU A 438 -11.40 -14.45 -26.85
C GLU A 438 -11.45 -14.95 -25.41
N ARG A 439 -10.34 -15.55 -24.93
CA ARG A 439 -10.21 -15.97 -23.54
C ARG A 439 -10.20 -14.79 -22.59
N HIS A 440 -9.49 -13.71 -22.92
CA HIS A 440 -9.52 -12.47 -22.13
C HIS A 440 -10.94 -11.91 -22.00
N LEU A 441 -11.69 -11.87 -23.11
CA LEU A 441 -13.08 -11.42 -23.11
C LEU A 441 -14.00 -12.33 -22.28
N GLU A 442 -13.77 -13.64 -22.29
CA GLU A 442 -14.51 -14.59 -21.44
C GLU A 442 -14.24 -14.33 -19.95
N LEU A 443 -12.97 -14.16 -19.58
CA LEU A 443 -12.55 -13.93 -18.20
C LEU A 443 -13.13 -12.63 -17.64
N ILE A 444 -12.98 -11.52 -18.36
CA ILE A 444 -13.45 -10.23 -17.89
C ILE A 444 -14.99 -10.17 -17.74
N ARG A 445 -15.73 -10.92 -18.57
CA ARG A 445 -17.19 -11.09 -18.41
C ARG A 445 -17.59 -11.88 -17.17
N GLY A 446 -16.69 -12.70 -16.65
CA GLY A 446 -16.89 -13.49 -15.43
C GLY A 446 -16.51 -12.75 -14.15
N VAL A 447 -15.87 -11.59 -14.27
CA VAL A 447 -15.48 -10.74 -13.13
C VAL A 447 -16.71 -9.98 -12.64
N ASN A 448 -17.02 -10.11 -11.35
CA ASN A 448 -18.09 -9.36 -10.67
C ASN A 448 -17.58 -8.07 -10.00
N ASN A 449 -16.40 -7.59 -10.39
CA ASN A 449 -15.74 -6.42 -9.80
C ASN A 449 -15.67 -5.26 -10.79
N ASP A 450 -15.75 -4.07 -10.22
CA ASP A 450 -15.70 -2.79 -10.92
C ASP A 450 -14.28 -2.35 -11.28
N ILE A 451 -13.25 -2.94 -10.65
CA ILE A 451 -11.84 -2.59 -10.81
C ILE A 451 -11.04 -3.85 -11.14
N VAL A 452 -10.22 -3.80 -12.19
CA VAL A 452 -9.40 -4.92 -12.68
C VAL A 452 -7.99 -4.42 -12.99
N LEU A 453 -6.98 -5.14 -12.51
CA LEU A 453 -5.60 -4.97 -12.99
C LEU A 453 -5.38 -5.84 -14.22
N SER A 454 -4.64 -5.34 -15.20
CA SER A 454 -4.31 -6.12 -16.39
C SER A 454 -2.83 -6.05 -16.73
N CYS A 455 -2.28 -7.20 -17.12
CA CYS A 455 -1.02 -7.27 -17.86
C CYS A 455 -1.23 -8.19 -19.07
N ALA A 456 -2.20 -7.82 -19.91
CA ALA A 456 -2.54 -8.51 -21.15
C ALA A 456 -2.10 -7.71 -22.38
N SER A 457 -1.94 -8.40 -23.50
CA SER A 457 -1.61 -7.77 -24.78
C SER A 457 -2.66 -6.75 -25.23
N SER A 458 -2.24 -5.79 -26.06
CA SER A 458 -3.17 -4.84 -26.68
C SER A 458 -4.28 -5.51 -27.49
N ASN A 459 -4.03 -6.68 -28.10
CA ASN A 459 -5.08 -7.41 -28.83
C ASN A 459 -6.15 -7.95 -27.87
N SER A 460 -5.74 -8.44 -26.70
CA SER A 460 -6.65 -8.96 -25.67
C SER A 460 -7.55 -7.86 -25.10
N LEU A 461 -6.97 -6.70 -24.81
CA LEU A 461 -7.71 -5.53 -24.33
C LEU A 461 -8.60 -4.93 -25.42
N ALA A 462 -8.12 -4.80 -26.66
CA ALA A 462 -8.93 -4.32 -27.78
C ALA A 462 -10.19 -5.17 -27.99
N LYS A 463 -10.07 -6.50 -27.83
CA LYS A 463 -11.22 -7.41 -27.92
C LYS A 463 -12.24 -7.22 -26.79
N SER A 464 -11.78 -6.72 -25.64
CA SER A 464 -12.58 -6.55 -24.43
C SER A 464 -13.11 -5.12 -24.24
N LEU A 465 -12.63 -4.17 -25.03
CA LEU A 465 -12.86 -2.74 -24.83
C LEU A 465 -14.33 -2.34 -24.83
N ASP A 466 -15.11 -2.84 -25.79
CA ASP A 466 -16.55 -2.58 -25.86
C ASP A 466 -17.25 -3.02 -24.57
N HIS A 467 -16.89 -4.19 -24.03
CA HIS A 467 -17.47 -4.72 -22.81
C HIS A 467 -17.04 -3.91 -21.57
N ILE A 468 -15.74 -3.57 -21.48
CA ILE A 468 -15.18 -2.73 -20.41
C ILE A 468 -15.98 -1.43 -20.31
N ASN A 469 -16.18 -0.76 -21.44
CA ASN A 469 -16.88 0.52 -21.50
C ASN A 469 -18.40 0.40 -21.28
N GLU A 470 -19.03 -0.66 -21.79
CA GLU A 470 -20.46 -0.91 -21.59
C GLU A 470 -20.81 -1.21 -20.12
N GLN A 471 -19.92 -1.86 -19.37
CA GLN A 471 -20.11 -2.14 -17.94
C GLN A 471 -19.57 -1.04 -17.04
N GLY A 472 -18.72 -0.15 -17.56
CA GLY A 472 -18.03 0.87 -16.75
C GLY A 472 -16.95 0.27 -15.85
N THR A 473 -16.40 -0.89 -16.18
CA THR A 473 -15.31 -1.51 -15.42
C THR A 473 -14.02 -0.70 -15.59
N THR A 474 -13.40 -0.28 -14.49
CA THR A 474 -12.08 0.34 -14.52
C THR A 474 -11.01 -0.73 -14.71
N VAL A 475 -10.29 -0.66 -15.83
CA VAL A 475 -9.14 -1.53 -16.10
C VAL A 475 -7.86 -0.72 -16.03
N ILE A 476 -6.94 -1.09 -15.15
CA ILE A 476 -5.61 -0.50 -15.05
C ILE A 476 -4.63 -1.48 -15.69
N SER A 477 -4.22 -1.16 -16.91
CA SER A 477 -3.31 -1.97 -17.72
C SER A 477 -1.87 -1.53 -17.55
N SER A 478 -1.01 -2.50 -17.25
CA SER A 478 0.43 -2.33 -17.08
C SER A 478 1.26 -2.81 -18.27
N CYS A 479 0.64 -3.29 -19.37
CA CYS A 479 1.38 -4.02 -20.41
C CYS A 479 0.93 -3.77 -21.88
N SER A 480 0.00 -2.84 -22.11
CA SER A 480 -0.56 -2.55 -23.44
C SER A 480 -0.13 -1.19 -23.96
N THR A 481 0.37 -1.15 -25.20
CA THR A 481 0.99 0.03 -25.81
C THR A 481 0.35 0.45 -27.15
N SER A 482 -0.67 -0.25 -27.65
CA SER A 482 -1.25 0.07 -28.97
C SER A 482 -1.83 1.48 -29.05
N VAL A 483 -1.51 2.20 -30.13
CA VAL A 483 -2.07 3.53 -30.44
C VAL A 483 -3.59 3.49 -30.64
N GLU A 484 -4.13 2.36 -31.11
CA GLU A 484 -5.57 2.22 -31.36
C GLU A 484 -6.41 2.23 -30.07
N LEU A 485 -5.78 1.97 -28.92
CA LEU A 485 -6.40 2.01 -27.59
C LEU A 485 -6.16 3.34 -26.87
N SER A 486 -5.51 4.31 -27.51
CA SER A 486 -5.27 5.65 -26.94
C SER A 486 -6.50 6.53 -27.15
N ILE A 487 -7.57 6.23 -26.42
CA ILE A 487 -8.83 6.98 -26.45
C ILE A 487 -9.35 7.19 -25.02
N PRO A 488 -10.10 8.27 -24.75
CA PRO A 488 -10.68 8.47 -23.41
C PRO A 488 -11.77 7.42 -23.13
N ASP A 489 -11.52 6.53 -22.17
CA ASP A 489 -12.42 5.45 -21.78
C ASP A 489 -12.10 4.91 -20.36
N SER A 490 -12.62 3.73 -19.99
CA SER A 490 -12.37 3.10 -18.67
C SER A 490 -11.12 2.19 -18.64
N LEU A 491 -10.28 2.23 -19.66
CA LEU A 491 -9.00 1.53 -19.75
C LEU A 491 -7.83 2.51 -19.53
N TYR A 492 -7.33 2.57 -18.31
CA TYR A 492 -6.15 3.37 -17.97
C TYR A 492 -4.88 2.55 -18.22
N ARG A 493 -3.90 3.14 -18.91
CA ARG A 493 -2.68 2.44 -19.31
C ARG A 493 -1.47 3.12 -18.71
N LEU A 494 -0.75 2.40 -17.85
CA LEU A 494 0.50 2.89 -17.22
C LEU A 494 1.72 2.73 -18.15
N TYR A 495 1.46 2.80 -19.45
CA TYR A 495 2.45 2.89 -20.50
C TYR A 495 2.03 3.98 -21.47
N THR A 496 3.01 4.62 -22.09
CA THR A 496 2.77 5.48 -23.25
C THR A 496 2.30 4.63 -24.42
N ASP A 497 1.46 5.19 -25.30
CA ASP A 497 1.20 4.54 -26.57
C ASP A 497 2.47 4.48 -27.46
N ASP A 498 2.56 3.46 -28.30
CA ASP A 498 3.70 3.17 -29.17
C ASP A 498 4.01 4.30 -30.16
N GLY A 499 3.10 5.26 -30.39
CA GLY A 499 3.35 6.44 -31.22
C GLY A 499 4.37 7.40 -30.60
N ASN A 500 4.58 7.34 -29.29
CA ASN A 500 5.54 8.19 -28.59
C ASN A 500 7.00 7.85 -28.93
N ILE A 501 7.29 6.62 -29.37
CA ILE A 501 8.64 6.20 -29.77
C ILE A 501 9.06 6.80 -31.13
N ILE A 502 8.11 7.35 -31.90
CA ILE A 502 8.35 7.85 -33.25
C ILE A 502 9.28 9.06 -33.26
N GLY A 503 9.13 10.00 -32.31
CA GLY A 503 9.99 11.18 -32.18
C GLY A 503 11.48 10.85 -31.96
N PRO A 504 11.83 10.01 -30.96
CA PRO A 504 13.23 9.63 -30.75
C PRO A 504 13.78 8.75 -31.88
N LEU A 505 12.98 7.85 -32.49
CA LEU A 505 13.42 7.10 -33.68
C LEU A 505 13.70 8.04 -34.87
N ALA A 506 12.83 8.99 -35.14
CA ALA A 506 13.02 9.98 -36.21
C ALA A 506 14.28 10.82 -36.00
N SER A 507 14.64 11.08 -34.73
CA SER A 507 15.85 11.81 -34.37
C SER A 507 17.13 11.05 -34.75
N TYR A 508 17.18 9.72 -34.55
CA TYR A 508 18.29 8.87 -35.01
C TYR A 508 18.39 8.80 -36.54
N LEU A 509 17.25 8.79 -37.21
CA LEU A 509 17.16 8.60 -38.66
C LEU A 509 17.24 9.93 -39.44
N LYS A 510 17.34 11.06 -38.74
CA LYS A 510 17.32 12.40 -39.33
C LYS A 510 18.46 12.57 -40.33
N GLY A 511 18.09 12.98 -41.55
CA GLY A 511 19.05 13.21 -42.64
C GLY A 511 19.52 11.94 -43.35
N LYS A 512 18.98 10.76 -43.01
CA LYS A 512 19.24 9.49 -43.72
C LYS A 512 18.07 9.12 -44.65
N HIS A 513 18.37 8.41 -45.73
CA HIS A 513 17.39 7.59 -46.43
C HIS A 513 17.14 6.32 -45.62
N THR A 514 15.93 6.17 -45.08
CA THR A 514 15.60 5.05 -44.19
C THR A 514 14.92 3.92 -44.94
N ILE A 515 15.53 2.73 -44.95
CA ILE A 515 14.87 1.50 -45.41
C ILE A 515 14.22 0.85 -44.19
N MET A 516 12.90 0.84 -44.14
CA MET A 516 12.11 0.26 -43.06
C MET A 516 11.72 -1.17 -43.42
N LEU A 517 12.22 -2.15 -42.66
CA LEU A 517 11.79 -3.54 -42.71
C LEU A 517 10.61 -3.70 -41.77
N VAL A 518 9.41 -3.87 -42.32
CA VAL A 518 8.15 -3.73 -41.57
C VAL A 518 7.45 -5.07 -41.46
N ARG A 519 7.20 -5.52 -40.24
CA ARG A 519 6.31 -6.63 -39.98
C ARG A 519 4.90 -6.33 -40.52
N ASN A 520 4.36 -7.23 -41.34
CA ASN A 520 3.07 -7.03 -42.01
C ASN A 520 1.89 -7.41 -41.12
N ASP A 521 1.71 -6.65 -40.04
CA ASP A 521 0.53 -6.64 -39.18
C ASP A 521 0.11 -5.21 -38.82
N SER A 522 -0.93 -5.05 -38.01
CA SER A 522 -1.44 -3.72 -37.61
C SER A 522 -0.38 -2.89 -36.88
N TRP A 523 0.40 -3.51 -35.99
CA TRP A 523 1.45 -2.85 -35.23
C TRP A 523 2.56 -2.31 -36.14
N GLY A 524 3.19 -3.17 -36.96
CA GLY A 524 4.30 -2.77 -37.82
C GLY A 524 3.86 -1.74 -38.87
N THR A 525 2.66 -1.92 -39.43
CA THR A 525 2.07 -0.98 -40.40
C THR A 525 1.83 0.39 -39.76
N SER A 526 1.21 0.45 -38.58
CA SER A 526 0.93 1.71 -37.88
C SER A 526 2.23 2.48 -37.57
N GLN A 527 3.21 1.80 -36.97
CA GLN A 527 4.50 2.41 -36.64
C GLN A 527 5.22 2.96 -37.88
N SER A 528 5.28 2.16 -38.96
CA SER A 528 5.93 2.60 -40.20
C SER A 528 5.24 3.82 -40.83
N LEU A 529 3.91 3.92 -40.76
CA LEU A 529 3.14 5.01 -41.34
C LEU A 529 3.35 6.31 -40.55
N GLN A 530 3.32 6.25 -39.22
CA GLN A 530 3.59 7.41 -38.36
C GLN A 530 5.01 7.94 -38.57
N LEU A 531 5.99 7.04 -38.59
CA LEU A 531 7.39 7.42 -38.82
C LEU A 531 7.61 8.02 -40.21
N SER A 532 6.95 7.46 -41.24
CA SER A 532 6.98 8.00 -42.61
C SER A 532 6.50 9.45 -42.70
N GLY A 533 5.59 9.88 -41.81
CA GLY A 533 5.15 11.26 -41.71
C GLY A 533 6.21 12.24 -41.20
N GLN A 534 7.21 11.76 -40.46
CA GLN A 534 8.31 12.57 -39.93
C GLN A 534 9.59 12.47 -40.77
N LEU A 535 9.75 11.39 -41.55
CA LEU A 535 10.94 11.16 -42.38
C LEU A 535 10.77 11.71 -43.80
N GLN A 536 11.76 12.47 -44.27
CA GLN A 536 11.74 13.06 -45.62
C GLN A 536 12.02 12.06 -46.74
N ASN A 537 12.75 10.98 -46.47
CA ASN A 537 13.22 10.03 -47.48
C ASN A 537 13.25 8.60 -46.92
N HIS A 538 12.34 7.75 -47.37
CA HIS A 538 12.20 6.39 -46.85
C HIS A 538 11.73 5.39 -47.91
N THR A 539 12.02 4.11 -47.68
CA THR A 539 11.53 2.96 -48.46
C THR A 539 10.97 1.91 -47.49
N ILE A 540 9.74 1.45 -47.70
CA ILE A 540 9.13 0.40 -46.87
C ILE A 540 9.25 -0.96 -47.58
N ILE A 541 9.73 -1.96 -46.85
CA ILE A 541 9.80 -3.36 -47.28
C ILE A 541 9.08 -4.19 -46.23
N SER A 542 7.90 -4.69 -46.57
CA SER A 542 7.10 -5.49 -45.65
C SER A 542 7.49 -6.98 -45.70
N TYR A 543 7.46 -7.65 -44.55
CA TYR A 543 7.63 -9.10 -44.42
C TYR A 543 6.49 -9.73 -43.60
N MET A 544 6.18 -11.00 -43.84
CA MET A 544 5.10 -11.68 -43.11
C MET A 544 5.60 -12.26 -41.77
N PRO A 545 4.83 -12.14 -40.67
CA PRO A 545 5.06 -12.90 -39.45
C PRO A 545 5.17 -14.42 -39.70
N GLY A 546 5.98 -15.13 -38.91
CA GLY A 546 6.09 -16.59 -38.99
C GLY A 546 6.70 -17.13 -40.29
N THR A 547 7.38 -16.26 -41.05
CA THR A 547 8.11 -16.65 -42.25
C THR A 547 9.32 -17.53 -41.89
N GLN A 548 9.54 -18.63 -42.62
CA GLN A 548 10.65 -19.54 -42.35
C GLN A 548 12.00 -19.10 -42.96
N ASP A 549 11.97 -18.23 -43.97
CA ASP A 549 13.15 -17.74 -44.68
C ASP A 549 12.96 -16.27 -45.11
N TYR A 550 13.86 -15.40 -44.66
CA TYR A 550 13.84 -13.96 -44.90
C TYR A 550 14.71 -13.50 -46.08
N ASN A 551 15.26 -14.42 -46.88
CA ASN A 551 16.10 -14.11 -48.04
C ASN A 551 15.45 -13.12 -49.02
N SER A 552 14.14 -13.24 -49.29
CA SER A 552 13.43 -12.31 -50.18
C SER A 552 13.41 -10.88 -49.64
N THR A 553 13.17 -10.72 -48.33
CA THR A 553 13.26 -9.43 -47.62
C THR A 553 14.65 -8.85 -47.74
N ILE A 554 15.69 -9.67 -47.56
CA ILE A 554 17.09 -9.27 -47.72
C ILE A 554 17.40 -8.82 -49.15
N TYR A 555 16.95 -9.55 -50.17
CA TYR A 555 17.17 -9.14 -51.57
C TYR A 555 16.47 -7.81 -51.91
N HIS A 556 15.22 -7.61 -51.47
CA HIS A 556 14.55 -6.32 -51.65
C HIS A 556 15.29 -5.18 -50.92
N THR A 557 15.89 -5.47 -49.76
CA THR A 557 16.68 -4.50 -49.00
C THR A 557 17.94 -4.10 -49.77
N LEU A 558 18.65 -5.07 -50.34
CA LEU A 558 19.82 -4.82 -51.19
C LEU A 558 19.46 -4.01 -52.45
N ASP A 559 18.34 -4.32 -53.09
CA ASP A 559 17.84 -3.56 -54.23
C ASP A 559 17.54 -2.10 -53.85
N ALA A 560 16.93 -1.86 -52.68
CA ALA A 560 16.69 -0.52 -52.18
C ALA A 560 18.00 0.23 -51.91
N ILE A 561 19.00 -0.40 -51.27
CA ILE A 561 20.32 0.22 -51.04
C ILE A 561 20.97 0.65 -52.37
N ASN A 562 20.91 -0.19 -53.41
CA ASN A 562 21.50 0.12 -54.72
C ASN A 562 20.89 1.35 -55.40
N MET A 563 19.69 1.77 -55.00
CA MET A 563 19.03 2.98 -55.52
C MET A 563 19.45 4.26 -54.79
N HIS A 564 20.19 4.14 -53.68
CA HIS A 564 20.52 5.24 -52.78
C HIS A 564 22.03 5.30 -52.45
N ASN A 565 22.48 6.41 -51.88
CA ASN A 565 23.86 6.55 -51.44
C ASN A 565 24.04 5.81 -50.11
N ILE A 566 24.92 4.81 -50.07
CA ILE A 566 25.14 3.94 -48.90
C ILE A 566 25.52 4.72 -47.64
N ASP A 567 26.27 5.82 -47.77
CA ASP A 567 26.70 6.67 -46.65
C ASP A 567 25.54 7.47 -46.04
N GLU A 568 24.46 7.63 -46.80
CA GLU A 568 23.24 8.33 -46.42
C GLU A 568 22.11 7.35 -46.09
N THR A 569 22.30 6.04 -46.18
CA THR A 569 21.26 5.04 -45.90
C THR A 569 21.33 4.53 -44.46
N ALA A 570 20.17 4.26 -43.86
CA ALA A 570 20.02 3.53 -42.61
C ALA A 570 18.91 2.48 -42.74
N ILE A 571 19.02 1.38 -41.98
CA ILE A 571 17.99 0.34 -41.92
C ILE A 571 17.27 0.43 -40.58
N LEU A 572 15.94 0.45 -40.59
CA LEU A 572 15.11 0.32 -39.39
C LEU A 572 14.35 -1.00 -39.47
N LEU A 573 14.53 -1.86 -38.47
CA LEU A 573 13.82 -3.12 -38.34
C LEU A 573 12.65 -2.94 -37.35
N LEU A 574 11.42 -3.10 -37.83
CA LEU A 574 10.20 -3.08 -37.04
C LEU A 574 9.65 -4.50 -36.95
N GLY A 575 10.05 -5.22 -35.89
CA GLY A 575 9.74 -6.62 -35.68
C GLY A 575 9.94 -7.06 -34.23
N PHE A 576 9.65 -8.34 -33.94
CA PHE A 576 9.81 -8.95 -32.62
C PHE A 576 10.95 -9.99 -32.65
N ALA A 577 10.74 -11.15 -32.03
CA ALA A 577 11.70 -12.26 -31.95
C ALA A 577 12.30 -12.67 -33.30
N GLU A 578 11.50 -12.67 -34.37
CA GLU A 578 11.96 -13.06 -35.71
C GLU A 578 13.02 -12.13 -36.31
N SER A 579 13.25 -10.97 -35.68
CA SER A 579 14.32 -10.06 -36.02
C SER A 579 15.70 -10.73 -35.90
N ALA A 580 15.84 -11.71 -35.02
CA ALA A 580 17.05 -12.51 -34.90
C ALA A 580 17.38 -13.25 -36.22
N ASP A 581 16.36 -13.85 -36.86
CA ASP A 581 16.49 -14.57 -38.13
C ASP A 581 16.78 -13.61 -39.30
N ILE A 582 16.17 -12.42 -39.30
CA ILE A 582 16.42 -11.38 -40.30
C ILE A 582 17.88 -10.91 -40.23
N LEU A 583 18.39 -10.64 -39.02
CA LEU A 583 19.78 -10.24 -38.80
C LEU A 583 20.74 -11.37 -39.18
N ALA A 584 20.41 -12.63 -38.86
CA ALA A 584 21.20 -13.79 -39.27
C ALA A 584 21.23 -13.96 -40.80
N ALA A 585 20.11 -13.72 -41.50
CA ALA A 585 20.06 -13.74 -42.95
C ALA A 585 20.88 -12.59 -43.58
N ALA A 586 20.84 -11.39 -42.99
CA ALA A 586 21.62 -10.24 -43.42
C ALA A 586 23.15 -10.49 -43.36
N ALA A 587 23.60 -11.35 -42.43
CA ALA A 587 25.01 -11.66 -42.23
C ALA A 587 25.74 -12.25 -43.44
N ASP A 588 25.01 -12.79 -44.44
CA ASP A 588 25.57 -13.34 -45.68
C ASP A 588 25.93 -12.26 -46.74
N HIS A 589 25.69 -10.97 -46.45
CA HIS A 589 25.80 -9.90 -47.44
C HIS A 589 26.66 -8.72 -46.96
N ASP A 590 27.87 -8.59 -47.51
CA ASP A 590 28.86 -7.56 -47.16
C ASP A 590 28.32 -6.12 -47.15
N VAL A 591 27.43 -5.78 -48.09
CA VAL A 591 26.83 -4.43 -48.22
C VAL A 591 26.03 -4.04 -46.97
N LEU A 592 25.40 -5.01 -46.29
CA LEU A 592 24.56 -4.75 -45.13
C LEU A 592 25.37 -4.44 -43.87
N TYR A 593 26.67 -4.76 -43.85
CA TYR A 593 27.59 -4.33 -42.79
C TYR A 593 27.99 -2.85 -42.89
N MET A 594 27.76 -2.22 -44.05
CA MET A 594 28.19 -0.85 -44.32
C MET A 594 27.13 0.21 -43.96
N VAL A 595 25.92 -0.22 -43.61
CA VAL A 595 24.81 0.67 -43.25
C VAL A 595 24.46 0.48 -41.77
N PRO A 596 24.12 1.55 -41.02
CA PRO A 596 23.68 1.42 -39.63
C PRO A 596 22.30 0.76 -39.56
N TRP A 597 22.13 -0.11 -38.57
CA TRP A 597 20.86 -0.78 -38.27
C TRP A 597 20.27 -0.27 -36.96
N PHE A 598 18.99 0.06 -37.01
CA PHE A 598 18.19 0.50 -35.88
C PHE A 598 16.99 -0.42 -35.66
N GLY A 599 16.50 -0.50 -34.44
CA GLY A 599 15.30 -1.25 -34.07
C GLY A 599 14.36 -0.45 -33.17
N SER A 600 13.23 -1.04 -32.82
CA SER A 600 12.25 -0.48 -31.88
C SER A 600 12.17 -1.29 -30.56
N ASN A 601 11.15 -1.01 -29.75
CA ASN A 601 10.86 -1.72 -28.50
C ASN A 601 10.65 -3.22 -28.69
N GLY A 602 10.24 -3.66 -29.88
CA GLY A 602 10.14 -5.08 -30.21
C GLY A 602 11.49 -5.80 -30.32
N ASN A 603 12.61 -5.07 -30.41
CA ASN A 603 13.95 -5.63 -30.59
C ASN A 603 14.85 -5.47 -29.36
N ALA A 604 14.79 -4.30 -28.71
CA ALA A 604 15.68 -3.97 -27.62
C ALA A 604 15.63 -5.06 -26.53
N ARG A 605 16.81 -5.49 -26.07
CA ARG A 605 16.99 -6.52 -25.02
C ARG A 605 16.47 -7.91 -25.37
N HIS A 606 16.02 -8.18 -26.59
CA HIS A 606 15.51 -9.48 -26.98
C HIS A 606 16.63 -10.55 -26.99
N GLN A 607 16.43 -11.64 -26.25
CA GLN A 607 17.45 -12.68 -26.05
C GLN A 607 17.77 -13.48 -27.32
N ASP A 608 16.79 -13.70 -28.20
CA ASP A 608 17.03 -14.43 -29.46
C ASP A 608 18.06 -13.75 -30.38
N ILE A 609 18.17 -12.41 -30.30
CA ILE A 609 19.14 -11.64 -31.10
C ILE A 609 20.57 -11.88 -30.62
N VAL A 610 20.78 -12.08 -29.31
CA VAL A 610 22.11 -12.26 -28.70
C VAL A 610 22.48 -13.73 -28.45
N SER A 611 21.51 -14.64 -28.44
CA SER A 611 21.74 -16.07 -28.20
C SER A 611 22.18 -16.83 -29.46
N ASP A 612 21.73 -16.42 -30.65
CA ASP A 612 22.23 -16.96 -31.91
C ASP A 612 23.55 -16.28 -32.31
N THR A 613 24.62 -17.07 -32.46
CA THR A 613 25.97 -16.54 -32.75
C THR A 613 26.02 -15.73 -34.05
N ARG A 614 25.20 -16.08 -35.03
CA ARG A 614 25.23 -15.43 -36.35
C ARG A 614 24.47 -14.11 -36.32
N SER A 615 23.30 -14.08 -35.69
CA SER A 615 22.53 -12.87 -35.40
C SER A 615 23.34 -11.90 -34.54
N ALA A 616 23.85 -12.38 -33.40
CA ALA A 616 24.63 -11.58 -32.44
C ALA A 616 25.89 -10.99 -33.09
N GLY A 617 26.64 -11.80 -33.84
CA GLY A 617 27.84 -11.35 -34.53
C GLY A 617 27.55 -10.29 -35.59
N PHE A 618 26.47 -10.43 -36.35
CA PHE A 618 26.04 -9.39 -37.30
C PHE A 618 25.61 -8.11 -36.56
N ALA A 619 24.72 -8.26 -35.58
CA ALA A 619 24.17 -7.16 -34.78
C ALA A 619 25.29 -6.34 -34.10
N GLU A 620 26.29 -7.01 -33.53
CA GLU A 620 27.47 -6.36 -32.93
C GLU A 620 28.28 -5.57 -33.98
N LEU A 621 28.56 -6.17 -35.13
CA LEU A 621 29.38 -5.53 -36.19
C LEU A 621 28.70 -4.30 -36.78
N VAL A 622 27.37 -4.30 -36.89
CA VAL A 622 26.59 -3.14 -37.37
C VAL A 622 26.19 -2.17 -36.26
N LYS A 623 26.57 -2.46 -35.00
CA LYS A 623 26.14 -1.73 -33.80
C LYS A 623 24.63 -1.57 -33.74
N PHE A 624 23.91 -2.68 -33.93
CA PHE A 624 22.45 -2.70 -33.93
C PHE A 624 21.92 -2.04 -32.67
N THR A 625 21.18 -0.94 -32.85
CA THR A 625 20.73 -0.06 -31.77
C THR A 625 19.21 0.03 -31.76
N ALA A 626 18.58 -0.30 -30.63
CA ALA A 626 17.14 -0.32 -30.50
C ALA A 626 16.68 0.49 -29.28
N LEU A 627 15.49 1.08 -29.37
CA LEU A 627 14.87 1.86 -28.30
C LEU A 627 13.86 1.01 -27.56
N ALA A 628 13.74 1.15 -26.24
CA ALA A 628 12.65 0.59 -25.44
C ALA A 628 12.23 1.58 -24.36
N ASN A 629 11.07 1.36 -23.74
CA ASN A 629 10.67 2.14 -22.55
C ASN A 629 11.78 2.09 -21.49
N ALA A 630 11.93 3.19 -20.77
CA ALA A 630 13.01 3.33 -19.80
C ALA A 630 12.97 2.27 -18.70
N ASP A 631 14.15 1.73 -18.38
CA ASP A 631 14.36 0.81 -17.27
C ASP A 631 14.65 1.61 -15.99
N ALA A 632 13.74 1.54 -15.03
CA ALA A 632 13.87 2.18 -13.72
C ALA A 632 15.13 1.70 -12.95
N VAL A 633 15.64 0.51 -13.25
CA VAL A 633 16.79 -0.09 -12.57
C VAL A 633 18.10 0.64 -12.89
N ILE A 634 18.21 1.28 -14.07
CA ILE A 634 19.42 1.99 -14.48
C ILE A 634 19.80 3.10 -13.50
N PRO A 635 18.96 4.12 -13.23
CA PRO A 635 19.32 5.17 -12.27
C PRO A 635 19.59 4.61 -10.87
N ALA A 636 18.89 3.55 -10.44
CA ALA A 636 19.11 2.92 -9.13
C ALA A 636 20.48 2.24 -9.04
N ARG A 637 20.93 1.53 -10.09
CA ARG A 637 22.28 0.95 -10.15
C ARG A 637 23.36 2.02 -10.19
N LEU A 638 23.14 3.12 -10.90
CA LEU A 638 24.07 4.25 -10.90
C LEU A 638 24.20 4.86 -9.48
N GLN A 639 23.10 4.97 -8.74
CA GLN A 639 23.15 5.40 -7.34
C GLN A 639 23.93 4.42 -6.46
N GLN A 640 23.76 3.12 -6.66
CA GLN A 640 24.53 2.07 -5.96
C GLN A 640 26.03 2.18 -6.25
N ASP A 641 26.42 2.38 -7.50
CA ASP A 641 27.82 2.55 -7.89
C ASP A 641 28.41 3.81 -7.23
N ILE A 642 27.71 4.95 -7.31
CA ILE A 642 28.13 6.21 -6.67
C ILE A 642 28.27 6.04 -5.16
N SER A 643 27.28 5.42 -4.51
CA SER A 643 27.29 5.14 -3.07
C SER A 643 28.53 4.34 -2.67
N ASN A 644 28.86 3.29 -3.41
CA ASN A 644 30.03 2.45 -3.15
C ASN A 644 31.34 3.23 -3.34
N ASP A 645 31.45 4.02 -4.42
CA ASP A 645 32.65 4.79 -4.75
C ASP A 645 32.94 5.92 -3.74
N MET A 646 31.90 6.58 -3.23
CA MET A 646 32.03 7.71 -2.30
C MET A 646 32.07 7.30 -0.82
N GLY A 647 31.91 6.01 -0.50
CA GLY A 647 32.04 5.48 0.86
C GLY A 647 30.72 5.21 1.60
N LEU A 648 29.83 4.41 0.99
CA LEU A 648 28.53 3.97 1.52
C LEU A 648 27.60 5.12 1.93
N ILE A 649 27.32 6.01 0.98
CA ILE A 649 26.23 7.00 1.12
C ILE A 649 24.88 6.25 1.00
N PRO A 650 23.91 6.40 1.91
CA PRO A 650 22.61 5.75 1.81
C PRO A 650 21.92 5.98 0.47
N LEU A 651 21.32 4.92 -0.08
CA LEU A 651 20.52 4.99 -1.29
C LEU A 651 19.20 5.69 -1.00
N THR A 652 18.57 6.20 -2.06
CA THR A 652 17.18 6.65 -1.93
C THR A 652 16.29 5.45 -1.71
N ARG A 653 15.23 5.60 -0.90
CA ARG A 653 14.24 4.52 -0.66
C ARG A 653 13.70 3.97 -1.98
N LEU A 654 13.48 4.84 -2.97
CA LEU A 654 13.04 4.43 -4.30
C LEU A 654 14.06 3.49 -4.97
N ALA A 655 15.34 3.86 -4.99
CA ALA A 655 16.40 3.03 -5.57
C ALA A 655 16.55 1.68 -4.86
N GLU A 656 16.43 1.65 -3.53
CA GLU A 656 16.44 0.40 -2.76
C GLU A 656 15.28 -0.52 -3.16
N THR A 657 14.06 0.03 -3.24
CA THR A 657 12.88 -0.71 -3.69
C THR A 657 13.04 -1.19 -5.12
N THR A 658 13.54 -0.35 -6.03
CA THR A 658 13.79 -0.72 -7.44
C THR A 658 14.78 -1.88 -7.56
N LEU A 659 15.91 -1.83 -6.83
CA LEU A 659 16.91 -2.90 -6.85
C LEU A 659 16.38 -4.20 -6.22
N ARG A 660 15.56 -4.08 -5.17
CA ARG A 660 14.88 -5.24 -4.56
C ARG A 660 13.91 -5.88 -5.54
N LEU A 661 13.12 -5.08 -6.25
CA LEU A 661 12.19 -5.54 -7.28
C LEU A 661 12.93 -6.22 -8.45
N ASP A 662 13.98 -5.60 -8.97
CA ASP A 662 14.81 -6.17 -10.06
C ASP A 662 15.31 -7.57 -9.70
N ARG A 663 15.87 -7.72 -8.49
CA ARG A 663 16.31 -9.02 -7.97
C ARG A 663 15.14 -9.99 -7.82
N TYR A 664 14.03 -9.54 -7.23
CA TYR A 664 12.85 -10.39 -7.00
C TYR A 664 12.29 -10.96 -8.30
N VAL A 665 12.18 -10.13 -9.35
CA VAL A 665 11.66 -10.51 -10.67
C VAL A 665 12.67 -11.38 -11.41
N SER A 666 13.94 -10.96 -11.50
CA SER A 666 14.97 -11.66 -12.30
C SER A 666 15.31 -13.06 -11.77
N GLU A 667 15.16 -13.31 -10.48
CA GLU A 667 15.28 -14.66 -9.89
C GLU A 667 14.15 -15.61 -10.30
N ARG A 668 13.02 -15.08 -10.80
CA ARG A 668 11.79 -15.84 -11.10
C ARG A 668 11.48 -15.92 -12.59
N VAL A 669 11.73 -14.85 -13.35
CA VAL A 669 11.34 -14.72 -14.77
C VAL A 669 12.43 -13.96 -15.55
N PRO A 670 12.74 -14.34 -16.80
CA PRO A 670 13.60 -13.54 -17.66
C PRO A 670 13.01 -12.13 -17.88
N VAL A 671 13.76 -11.08 -17.53
CA VAL A 671 13.35 -9.69 -17.71
C VAL A 671 13.56 -9.28 -19.17
N ALA A 672 12.48 -8.85 -19.84
CA ALA A 672 12.54 -8.49 -21.25
C ALA A 672 11.82 -7.19 -21.58
N TYR A 673 10.70 -6.90 -20.92
CA TYR A 673 9.81 -5.79 -21.31
C TYR A 673 9.69 -4.68 -20.26
N SER A 674 10.34 -4.85 -19.10
CA SER A 674 10.24 -3.93 -17.96
C SER A 674 8.80 -3.77 -17.47
N SER A 675 7.95 -4.79 -17.65
CA SER A 675 6.55 -4.77 -17.20
C SER A 675 6.43 -4.96 -15.68
N GLY A 676 7.43 -5.57 -15.03
CA GLY A 676 7.45 -5.76 -13.57
C GLY A 676 7.35 -4.43 -12.80
N PRO A 677 8.24 -3.45 -13.04
CA PRO A 677 8.17 -2.12 -12.44
C PRO A 677 6.85 -1.38 -12.67
N VAL A 678 6.31 -1.42 -13.90
CA VAL A 678 5.03 -0.76 -14.21
C VAL A 678 3.88 -1.42 -13.47
N ALA A 679 3.87 -2.76 -13.43
CA ALA A 679 2.85 -3.51 -12.73
C ALA A 679 2.94 -3.35 -11.20
N TYR A 680 4.14 -3.18 -10.65
CA TYR A 680 4.34 -2.81 -9.25
C TYR A 680 3.66 -1.48 -8.91
N ASP A 681 3.91 -0.43 -9.70
CA ASP A 681 3.31 0.89 -9.52
C ASP A 681 1.78 0.85 -9.72
N SER A 682 1.28 -0.02 -10.62
CA SER A 682 -0.17 -0.19 -10.84
C SER A 682 -0.94 -0.64 -9.59
N VAL A 683 -0.33 -1.50 -8.77
CA VAL A 683 -0.90 -1.97 -7.50
C VAL A 683 -0.94 -0.82 -6.49
N TRP A 684 0.15 -0.07 -6.35
CA TRP A 684 0.21 1.07 -5.44
C TRP A 684 -0.79 2.17 -5.80
N LEU A 685 -0.89 2.54 -7.08
CA LEU A 685 -1.88 3.51 -7.55
C LEU A 685 -3.31 3.05 -7.22
N THR A 686 -3.61 1.78 -7.47
CA THR A 686 -4.91 1.20 -7.14
C THR A 686 -5.19 1.28 -5.64
N ALA A 687 -4.24 0.84 -4.82
CA ALA A 687 -4.40 0.77 -3.39
C ALA A 687 -4.48 2.15 -2.72
N ILE A 688 -3.70 3.14 -3.18
CA ILE A 688 -3.79 4.53 -2.71
C ILE A 688 -5.14 5.15 -3.08
N THR A 689 -5.63 4.85 -4.28
CA THR A 689 -6.96 5.31 -4.71
C THR A 689 -8.04 4.69 -3.82
N LEU A 690 -7.98 3.38 -3.55
CA LEU A 690 -8.90 2.71 -2.61
C LEU A 690 -8.84 3.28 -1.19
N ASN A 691 -7.64 3.57 -0.69
CA ASN A 691 -7.47 4.22 0.63
C ASN A 691 -8.11 5.62 0.66
N SER A 692 -8.08 6.34 -0.47
CA SER A 692 -8.65 7.68 -0.57
C SER A 692 -10.16 7.68 -0.71
N THR A 693 -10.72 6.71 -1.46
CA THR A 693 -12.16 6.66 -1.78
C THR A 693 -12.96 5.77 -0.84
N GLN A 694 -12.31 4.80 -0.18
CA GLN A 694 -12.93 3.78 0.66
C GLN A 694 -14.08 3.03 -0.06
N THR A 695 -13.98 2.87 -1.38
CA THR A 695 -15.00 2.20 -2.20
C THR A 695 -14.40 1.43 -3.36
N LEU A 696 -15.06 0.35 -3.73
CA LEU A 696 -14.76 -0.44 -4.93
C LEU A 696 -15.58 0.02 -6.15
N GLN A 697 -16.46 1.01 -6.00
CA GLN A 697 -17.32 1.50 -7.08
C GLN A 697 -16.51 2.24 -8.14
N SER A 698 -16.65 1.81 -9.40
CA SER A 698 -15.85 2.31 -10.51
C SER A 698 -15.96 3.83 -10.72
N GLU A 699 -17.17 4.39 -10.67
CA GLU A 699 -17.43 5.81 -10.95
C GLU A 699 -16.64 6.74 -10.01
N VAL A 700 -16.67 6.46 -8.70
CA VAL A 700 -15.94 7.27 -7.70
C VAL A 700 -14.44 7.02 -7.77
N PHE A 701 -14.06 5.78 -8.08
CA PHE A 701 -12.66 5.38 -8.20
C PHE A 701 -11.97 6.10 -9.37
N GLN A 702 -12.60 6.19 -10.55
CA GLN A 702 -12.02 6.77 -11.77
C GLN A 702 -11.57 8.22 -11.60
N ASP A 703 -12.43 9.07 -11.03
CA ASP A 703 -12.12 10.48 -10.81
C ASP A 703 -10.90 10.64 -9.89
N THR A 704 -10.86 9.86 -8.81
CA THR A 704 -9.76 9.91 -7.83
C THR A 704 -8.48 9.28 -8.39
N PHE A 705 -8.60 8.25 -9.22
CA PHE A 705 -7.46 7.54 -9.81
C PHE A 705 -6.59 8.46 -10.66
N VAL A 706 -7.20 9.35 -11.45
CA VAL A 706 -6.46 10.32 -12.28
C VAL A 706 -5.68 11.32 -11.41
N ASP A 707 -6.28 11.80 -10.32
CA ASP A 707 -5.63 12.72 -9.38
C ASP A 707 -4.50 12.03 -8.59
N VAL A 708 -4.71 10.79 -8.18
CA VAL A 708 -3.66 9.95 -7.55
C VAL A 708 -2.53 9.71 -8.54
N ALA A 709 -2.82 9.34 -9.78
CA ALA A 709 -1.81 9.11 -10.81
C ALA A 709 -0.99 10.38 -11.13
N ALA A 710 -1.61 11.56 -11.09
CA ALA A 710 -0.93 12.84 -11.30
C ALA A 710 0.04 13.22 -10.16
N SER A 711 -0.21 12.75 -8.94
CA SER A 711 0.59 13.07 -7.75
C SER A 711 1.57 11.96 -7.34
N TYR A 712 1.33 10.73 -7.80
CA TYR A 712 2.15 9.57 -7.50
C TYR A 712 3.47 9.57 -8.29
N VAL A 713 4.54 9.23 -7.59
CA VAL A 713 5.88 9.00 -8.14
C VAL A 713 6.35 7.64 -7.66
N GLY A 714 6.25 6.66 -8.56
CA GLY A 714 6.61 5.28 -8.30
C GLY A 714 8.01 4.94 -8.78
N ILE A 715 8.30 3.64 -8.84
CA ILE A 715 9.57 3.11 -9.34
C ILE A 715 9.81 3.56 -10.79
N THR A 716 8.74 3.67 -11.58
CA THR A 716 8.80 4.09 -12.98
C THR A 716 8.87 5.62 -13.16
N GLY A 717 8.80 6.38 -12.07
CA GLY A 717 8.77 7.84 -12.07
C GLY A 717 7.36 8.40 -11.95
N HIS A 718 7.12 9.57 -12.54
CA HIS A 718 5.80 10.21 -12.51
C HIS A 718 4.78 9.43 -13.34
N THR A 719 3.59 9.22 -12.78
CA THR A 719 2.53 8.42 -13.40
C THR A 719 1.37 9.23 -13.96
N ALA A 720 1.54 10.54 -14.14
CA ALA A 720 0.49 11.40 -14.65
C ALA A 720 -0.04 10.88 -15.99
N LEU A 721 -1.37 10.90 -16.15
CA LEU A 721 -2.04 10.38 -17.34
C LEU A 721 -2.43 11.51 -18.30
N ASN A 722 -2.48 11.21 -19.59
CA ASN A 722 -3.00 12.10 -20.62
C ASN A 722 -4.54 12.00 -20.70
N GLU A 723 -5.17 12.78 -21.59
CA GLU A 723 -6.63 12.77 -21.78
C GLU A 723 -7.20 11.41 -22.22
N ALA A 724 -6.37 10.54 -22.79
CA ALA A 724 -6.74 9.18 -23.19
C ALA A 724 -6.55 8.14 -22.07
N GLY A 725 -6.10 8.55 -20.87
CA GLY A 725 -5.82 7.62 -19.78
C GLY A 725 -4.48 6.88 -19.89
N ASP A 726 -3.58 7.30 -20.77
CA ASP A 726 -2.25 6.73 -20.94
C ASP A 726 -1.20 7.52 -20.17
N LEU A 727 -0.09 6.88 -19.78
CA LEU A 727 1.06 7.56 -19.18
C LEU A 727 1.52 8.74 -20.05
N LEU A 728 1.58 9.93 -19.46
CA LEU A 728 1.96 11.17 -20.14
C LEU A 728 3.47 11.27 -20.34
N LEU A 729 4.26 10.76 -19.39
CA LEU A 729 5.71 10.90 -19.38
C LEU A 729 6.36 9.90 -20.35
N THR A 730 7.07 10.44 -21.34
CA THR A 730 7.72 9.66 -22.39
C THR A 730 9.23 9.58 -22.17
N ILE A 731 9.72 8.43 -21.71
CA ILE A 731 11.15 8.16 -21.51
C ILE A 731 11.52 6.84 -22.19
N TYR A 732 12.55 6.88 -23.04
CA TYR A 732 13.06 5.72 -23.74
C TYR A 732 14.54 5.51 -23.50
N ASP A 733 14.94 4.27 -23.29
CA ASP A 733 16.34 3.87 -23.24
C ASP A 733 16.80 3.32 -24.58
N THR A 734 18.06 3.58 -24.90
CA THR A 734 18.72 3.10 -26.10
C THR A 734 19.69 1.99 -25.74
N TRP A 735 19.60 0.89 -26.47
CA TRP A 735 20.38 -0.32 -26.23
C TRP A 735 21.11 -0.70 -27.50
N THR A 736 22.37 -1.08 -27.38
CA THR A 736 23.18 -1.52 -28.51
C THR A 736 23.78 -2.89 -28.23
N VAL A 737 23.78 -3.78 -29.23
CA VAL A 737 24.46 -5.07 -29.12
C VAL A 737 25.98 -4.86 -29.15
N GLN A 738 26.67 -5.27 -28.09
CA GLN A 738 28.13 -5.20 -27.94
C GLN A 738 28.63 -6.40 -27.15
N ASN A 739 29.75 -7.01 -27.56
CA ASN A 739 30.33 -8.19 -26.91
C ASN A 739 29.33 -9.35 -26.72
N GLY A 740 28.39 -9.53 -27.66
CA GLY A 740 27.35 -10.55 -27.57
C GLY A 740 26.24 -10.27 -26.54
N GLU A 741 26.12 -9.05 -26.02
CA GLU A 741 25.08 -8.66 -25.04
C GLU A 741 24.42 -7.33 -25.41
N TRP A 742 23.26 -7.05 -24.82
CA TRP A 742 22.60 -5.74 -24.92
C TRP A 742 23.15 -4.78 -23.89
N ILE A 743 23.76 -3.68 -24.35
CA ILE A 743 24.38 -2.67 -23.48
C ILE A 743 23.62 -1.35 -23.61
N PHE A 744 23.16 -0.82 -22.47
CA PHE A 744 22.55 0.51 -22.38
C PHE A 744 23.52 1.60 -22.86
N GLN A 745 23.03 2.56 -23.65
CA GLN A 745 23.84 3.65 -24.21
C GLN A 745 23.41 5.04 -23.73
N SER A 746 22.12 5.34 -23.77
CA SER A 746 21.59 6.66 -23.43
C SER A 746 20.09 6.59 -23.12
N ARG A 747 19.58 7.62 -22.45
CA ARG A 747 18.16 7.80 -22.16
C ARG A 747 17.62 9.02 -22.89
N TYR A 748 16.58 8.84 -23.69
CA TYR A 748 15.80 9.94 -24.24
C TYR A 748 14.78 10.43 -23.21
N ALA A 749 14.91 11.67 -22.77
CA ALA A 749 14.00 12.36 -21.87
C ALA A 749 13.97 13.85 -22.22
N ASP A 750 12.83 14.52 -22.02
CA ASP A 750 12.67 15.97 -22.24
C ASP A 750 13.10 16.47 -23.64
N GLY A 751 13.02 15.60 -24.65
CA GLY A 751 13.40 15.95 -26.03
C GLY A 751 14.87 15.73 -26.37
N GLU A 752 15.69 15.23 -25.44
CA GLU A 752 17.14 15.09 -25.59
C GLU A 752 17.62 13.68 -25.19
N PHE A 753 18.78 13.28 -25.72
CA PHE A 753 19.45 12.03 -25.33
C PHE A 753 20.50 12.31 -24.25
N LEU A 754 20.22 11.83 -23.04
CA LEU A 754 21.10 11.86 -21.88
C LEU A 754 22.10 10.72 -21.97
N SER A 755 23.39 11.05 -21.93
CA SER A 755 24.48 10.08 -21.83
C SER A 755 24.51 9.39 -20.47
N ILE A 756 25.32 8.34 -20.34
CA ILE A 756 25.56 7.67 -19.05
C ILE A 756 26.13 8.66 -18.02
N ASP A 757 27.01 9.58 -18.44
CA ASP A 757 27.60 10.57 -17.54
C ASP A 757 26.55 11.60 -17.09
N ASP A 758 25.65 12.03 -17.98
CA ASP A 758 24.51 12.88 -17.61
C ASP A 758 23.61 12.18 -16.58
N LEU A 759 23.34 10.88 -16.77
CA LEU A 759 22.53 10.11 -15.82
C LEU A 759 23.22 9.89 -14.49
N LYS A 760 24.55 9.74 -14.47
CA LYS A 760 25.33 9.68 -13.22
C LYS A 760 25.24 10.99 -12.44
N LEU A 761 25.40 12.13 -13.13
CA LEU A 761 25.22 13.45 -12.51
C LEU A 761 23.81 13.61 -11.96
N ARG A 762 22.80 13.17 -12.70
CA ARG A 762 21.41 13.17 -12.23
C ARG A 762 21.22 12.28 -10.99
N SER A 763 21.73 11.05 -11.00
CA SER A 763 21.67 10.14 -9.86
C SER A 763 22.40 10.69 -8.62
N LEU A 764 23.55 11.35 -8.81
CA LEU A 764 24.29 12.01 -7.72
C LEU A 764 23.46 13.16 -7.12
N ALA A 765 22.87 14.02 -7.94
CA ALA A 765 22.06 15.13 -7.46
C ALA A 765 20.86 14.66 -6.64
N THR A 766 20.19 13.57 -7.06
CA THR A 766 19.10 12.96 -6.28
C THR A 766 19.62 12.45 -4.93
N LEU A 767 20.74 11.73 -4.90
CA LEU A 767 21.35 11.26 -3.64
C LEU A 767 21.70 12.41 -2.70
N VAL A 768 22.29 13.49 -3.23
CA VAL A 768 22.69 14.66 -2.44
C VAL A 768 21.48 15.30 -1.76
N VAL A 769 20.37 15.48 -2.47
CA VAL A 769 19.14 16.06 -1.90
C VAL A 769 18.53 15.15 -0.83
N GLU A 770 18.40 13.85 -1.12
CA GLU A 770 17.80 12.90 -0.17
C GLU A 770 18.61 12.78 1.13
N ASN A 771 19.94 12.74 1.03
CA ASN A 771 20.80 12.73 2.21
C ASN A 771 20.76 14.08 2.95
N ALA A 772 20.71 15.21 2.23
CA ALA A 772 20.55 16.52 2.87
C ALA A 772 19.24 16.63 3.66
N ILE A 773 18.14 16.08 3.15
CA ILE A 773 16.85 16.01 3.86
C ILE A 773 16.97 15.17 5.13
N ALA A 774 17.61 14.00 5.05
CA ALA A 774 17.83 13.12 6.20
C ALA A 774 18.71 13.78 7.28
N ASP A 775 19.72 14.56 6.88
CA ASP A 775 20.67 15.23 7.77
C ASP A 775 20.14 16.53 8.40
N PHE A 776 19.15 17.18 7.77
CA PHE A 776 18.67 18.51 8.16
C PHE A 776 18.16 18.60 9.61
N GLY A 777 17.82 17.46 10.24
CA GLY A 777 17.38 17.38 11.65
C GLY A 777 18.40 16.82 12.65
N THR A 778 19.57 16.33 12.22
CA THR A 778 20.47 15.49 13.05
C THR A 778 21.80 16.15 13.46
N ASN A 779 21.96 17.45 13.20
CA ASN A 779 23.13 18.26 13.60
C ASN A 779 24.49 17.81 12.99
N GLN A 780 24.47 17.03 11.89
CA GLN A 780 25.68 16.73 11.11
C GLN A 780 25.95 17.86 10.10
N THR A 781 27.23 18.21 9.91
CA THR A 781 27.65 19.28 9.01
C THR A 781 27.46 18.86 7.55
N MET A 782 26.45 19.42 6.88
CA MET A 782 26.29 19.30 5.43
C MET A 782 27.46 20.00 4.71
N GLN A 783 28.45 19.23 4.29
CA GLN A 783 29.54 19.70 3.45
C GLN A 783 29.70 18.76 2.26
N HIS A 784 28.92 18.99 1.21
CA HIS A 784 29.16 18.39 -0.09
C HIS A 784 28.91 19.42 -1.21
N GLY A 785 29.90 19.61 -2.06
CA GLY A 785 29.82 20.47 -3.24
C GLY A 785 31.21 20.63 -3.85
N ASP A 786 31.29 20.46 -5.16
CA ASP A 786 32.44 20.77 -5.99
C ASP A 786 31.98 21.60 -7.22
N GLU A 787 32.79 21.70 -8.28
CA GLU A 787 32.41 22.49 -9.46
C GLU A 787 31.32 21.80 -10.33
N GLU A 788 31.11 20.49 -10.20
CA GLU A 788 30.18 19.72 -11.07
C GLU A 788 28.76 19.62 -10.49
N HIS A 789 28.58 19.78 -9.17
CA HIS A 789 27.27 19.78 -8.51
C HIS A 789 27.23 20.70 -7.28
N SER A 790 26.05 21.28 -6.99
CA SER A 790 25.89 22.13 -5.81
C SER A 790 24.59 21.91 -5.05
N LEU A 791 24.65 21.88 -3.72
CA LEU A 791 23.51 21.79 -2.82
C LEU A 791 23.06 23.18 -2.41
N PHE A 792 21.76 23.44 -2.49
CA PHE A 792 21.12 24.64 -1.95
C PHE A 792 19.85 24.28 -1.17
N ILE A 793 19.53 25.11 -0.18
CA ILE A 793 18.30 24.99 0.61
C ILE A 793 17.69 26.37 0.78
N MET A 794 16.38 26.46 0.53
CA MET A 794 15.57 27.66 0.67
C MET A 794 14.51 27.45 1.75
N ASP A 795 14.31 28.43 2.61
CA ASP A 795 13.29 28.43 3.66
C ASP A 795 12.08 29.26 3.19
N MET A 796 10.97 28.58 2.93
CA MET A 796 9.74 29.19 2.43
C MET A 796 9.05 30.07 3.48
N SER A 797 9.31 29.85 4.77
CA SER A 797 8.72 30.63 5.85
C SER A 797 9.37 32.02 6.00
N THR A 798 10.69 32.09 5.79
CA THR A 798 11.46 33.34 5.87
C THR A 798 11.69 33.99 4.51
N GLY A 799 11.60 33.22 3.43
CA GLY A 799 11.89 33.70 2.07
C GLY A 799 13.40 33.75 1.75
N GLU A 800 14.23 33.08 2.53
CA GLU A 800 15.70 33.19 2.48
C GLU A 800 16.39 31.91 2.02
N ILE A 801 17.58 32.06 1.45
CA ILE A 801 18.50 30.95 1.15
C ILE A 801 19.26 30.61 2.44
N VAL A 802 19.13 29.38 2.95
CA VAL A 802 19.76 28.97 4.21
C VAL A 802 21.02 28.13 4.00
N VAL A 803 21.14 27.47 2.84
CA VAL A 803 22.36 26.75 2.42
C VAL A 803 22.59 26.99 0.94
N TYR A 804 23.85 27.19 0.56
CA TYR A 804 24.31 27.13 -0.82
C TYR A 804 25.80 26.78 -0.82
N THR A 805 26.17 25.58 -1.28
CA THR A 805 27.54 25.07 -1.08
C THR A 805 28.57 25.68 -2.02
N THR A 806 28.22 26.00 -3.27
CA THR A 806 29.13 26.69 -4.22
C THR A 806 29.07 28.21 -4.13
N HIS A 807 27.98 28.79 -3.61
CA HIS A 807 27.81 30.24 -3.42
C HIS A 807 27.45 30.63 -1.98
N PRO A 808 28.36 30.43 -0.99
CA PRO A 808 28.05 30.70 0.42
C PRO A 808 27.68 32.16 0.75
N ASN A 809 28.05 33.10 -0.13
CA ASN A 809 27.69 34.52 -0.04
C ASN A 809 26.19 34.79 -0.25
N LEU A 810 25.43 33.83 -0.82
CA LEU A 810 23.98 33.93 -0.98
C LEU A 810 23.20 33.50 0.26
N VAL A 811 23.85 32.85 1.23
CA VAL A 811 23.19 32.44 2.48
C VAL A 811 22.73 33.68 3.27
N GLY A 812 21.46 33.68 3.69
CA GLY A 812 20.76 34.80 4.33
C GLY A 812 20.21 35.85 3.35
N MET A 813 20.34 35.64 2.04
CA MET A 813 19.72 36.52 1.03
C MET A 813 18.32 36.02 0.67
N PRO A 814 17.39 36.92 0.30
CA PRO A 814 16.06 36.52 -0.15
C PRO A 814 16.14 35.82 -1.51
N TYR A 815 15.64 34.59 -1.64
CA TYR A 815 15.66 33.87 -2.91
C TYR A 815 14.77 34.54 -3.97
N GLY A 816 13.74 35.28 -3.56
CA GLY A 816 12.93 36.09 -4.48
C GLY A 816 13.70 37.25 -5.14
N GLY A 817 14.94 37.50 -4.71
CA GLY A 817 15.87 38.44 -5.35
C GLY A 817 16.72 37.82 -6.48
N LEU A 818 16.64 36.51 -6.70
CA LEU A 818 17.39 35.80 -7.74
C LEU A 818 16.74 36.00 -9.11
N ILE A 819 16.97 37.17 -9.71
CA ILE A 819 16.39 37.54 -10.99
C ILE A 819 17.45 37.44 -12.10
N ASN A 820 17.14 36.68 -13.14
CA ASN A 820 18.05 36.52 -14.29
C ASN A 820 18.04 37.73 -15.23
N SER A 821 18.95 37.76 -16.22
CA SER A 821 19.05 38.88 -17.18
C SER A 821 17.78 39.12 -18.01
N GLN A 822 16.90 38.13 -18.10
CA GLN A 822 15.61 38.19 -18.79
C GLN A 822 14.45 38.64 -17.88
N GLY A 823 14.70 38.86 -16.58
CA GLY A 823 13.72 39.30 -15.61
C GLY A 823 12.90 38.17 -14.96
N ALA A 824 13.28 36.90 -15.17
CA ALA A 824 12.63 35.77 -14.51
C ALA A 824 13.17 35.59 -13.08
N ASN A 825 12.27 35.40 -12.12
CA ASN A 825 12.61 35.11 -10.72
C ASN A 825 12.89 33.61 -10.56
N ILE A 826 14.15 33.25 -10.44
CA ILE A 826 14.62 31.87 -10.35
C ILE A 826 14.25 31.25 -9.00
N GLY A 827 14.29 32.02 -7.90
CA GLY A 827 13.86 31.53 -6.60
C GLY A 827 12.39 31.12 -6.60
N ASP A 828 11.52 31.94 -7.20
CA ASP A 828 10.10 31.59 -7.35
C ASP A 828 9.92 30.37 -8.26
N LEU A 829 10.68 30.25 -9.34
CA LEU A 829 10.62 29.07 -10.23
C LEU A 829 11.01 27.79 -9.49
N ILE A 830 12.07 27.84 -8.67
CA ILE A 830 12.53 26.72 -7.86
C ILE A 830 11.46 26.32 -6.84
N VAL A 831 10.96 27.28 -6.06
CA VAL A 831 9.98 27.01 -5.00
C VAL A 831 8.65 26.52 -5.58
N ASN A 832 8.17 27.13 -6.66
CA ASN A 832 6.92 26.71 -7.30
C ASN A 832 7.06 25.38 -8.06
N GLY A 833 8.27 25.00 -8.46
CA GLY A 833 8.55 23.75 -9.14
C GLY A 833 8.87 22.58 -8.20
N ALA A 834 9.12 22.84 -6.91
CA ALA A 834 9.46 21.81 -5.94
C ALA A 834 8.21 21.07 -5.45
N THR A 835 8.27 19.74 -5.47
CA THR A 835 7.22 18.86 -4.96
C THR A 835 7.75 17.97 -3.83
N PRO A 836 6.88 17.39 -2.99
CA PRO A 836 7.31 16.45 -1.95
C PRO A 836 7.99 15.19 -2.49
N SER A 837 7.74 14.84 -3.75
CA SER A 837 8.34 13.69 -4.44
C SER A 837 9.62 14.05 -5.21
N GLY A 838 9.89 15.34 -5.37
CA GLY A 838 11.01 15.87 -6.13
C GLY A 838 10.77 15.94 -7.64
N LEU A 839 11.40 16.90 -8.31
CA LEU A 839 11.31 17.13 -9.75
C LEU A 839 12.62 17.69 -10.32
N TRP A 840 12.88 17.38 -11.60
CA TRP A 840 13.91 18.05 -12.39
C TRP A 840 13.37 19.37 -12.93
N ILE A 841 14.10 20.46 -12.69
CA ILE A 841 13.81 21.77 -13.25
C ILE A 841 15.04 22.33 -13.96
N SER A 842 14.81 23.10 -15.02
CA SER A 842 15.88 23.79 -15.75
C SER A 842 15.61 25.29 -15.78
N TYR A 843 16.64 26.08 -15.54
CA TYR A 843 16.55 27.54 -15.47
C TYR A 843 17.86 28.23 -15.88
N MET A 844 17.75 29.49 -16.25
CA MET A 844 18.90 30.35 -16.53
C MET A 844 19.36 31.00 -15.21
N TRP A 845 20.39 30.45 -14.59
CA TRP A 845 21.00 30.91 -13.35
C TRP A 845 21.81 32.20 -13.55
N PRO A 846 21.49 33.32 -12.87
CA PRO A 846 22.32 34.52 -12.92
C PRO A 846 23.58 34.34 -12.07
N ASP A 847 24.67 33.89 -12.70
CA ASP A 847 25.91 33.60 -11.99
C ASP A 847 26.54 34.90 -11.43
N PRO A 848 26.68 35.02 -10.09
CA PRO A 848 27.16 36.24 -9.46
C PRO A 848 28.66 36.50 -9.68
N ASP A 849 29.43 35.47 -10.05
CA ASP A 849 30.88 35.55 -10.26
C ASP A 849 31.20 35.94 -11.70
N THR A 850 30.45 35.42 -12.68
CA THR A 850 30.66 35.72 -14.11
C THR A 850 29.82 36.92 -14.59
N GLY A 851 28.70 37.20 -13.92
CA GLY A 851 27.73 38.22 -14.31
C GLY A 851 26.95 37.87 -15.57
N THR A 852 26.94 36.60 -15.97
CA THR A 852 26.18 36.08 -17.12
C THR A 852 25.21 34.98 -16.68
N ASP A 853 24.09 34.87 -17.39
CA ASP A 853 23.14 33.79 -17.13
C ASP A 853 23.68 32.47 -17.71
N GLU A 854 23.71 31.43 -16.88
CA GLU A 854 24.14 30.08 -17.22
C GLU A 854 22.94 29.12 -17.21
N PHE A 855 22.88 28.18 -18.16
CA PHE A 855 21.83 27.16 -18.14
C PHE A 855 22.17 26.13 -17.06
N VAL A 856 21.24 25.92 -16.13
CA VAL A 856 21.40 25.00 -15.01
C VAL A 856 20.19 24.09 -14.93
N THR A 857 20.44 22.82 -14.64
CA THR A 857 19.40 21.84 -14.32
C THR A 857 19.56 21.45 -12.85
N ALA A 858 18.46 21.35 -12.11
CA ALA A 858 18.49 20.99 -10.70
C ALA A 858 17.39 19.98 -10.36
N TRP A 859 17.75 19.02 -9.50
CA TRP A 859 16.78 18.20 -8.79
C TRP A 859 16.31 18.99 -7.57
N VAL A 860 15.02 19.24 -7.43
CA VAL A 860 14.45 20.02 -6.33
C VAL A 860 13.33 19.26 -5.64
N ARG A 861 13.29 19.30 -4.31
CA ARG A 861 12.30 18.61 -3.48
C ARG A 861 11.88 19.48 -2.31
N SER A 862 10.59 19.54 -2.01
CA SER A 862 10.08 20.20 -0.81
C SER A 862 10.01 19.22 0.38
N PHE A 863 10.39 19.70 1.56
CA PHE A 863 10.31 18.95 2.81
C PHE A 863 10.06 19.92 3.98
N GLY A 864 8.89 19.80 4.61
CA GLY A 864 8.41 20.80 5.58
C GLY A 864 8.32 22.19 4.95
N ASP A 865 8.82 23.21 5.65
CA ASP A 865 8.86 24.59 5.16
C ASP A 865 10.09 24.89 4.27
N TYR A 866 10.82 23.86 3.82
CA TYR A 866 12.06 24.02 3.06
C TYR A 866 11.98 23.42 1.66
N VAL A 867 12.75 23.99 0.74
CA VAL A 867 13.05 23.43 -0.58
C VAL A 867 14.53 23.09 -0.63
N PHE A 868 14.84 21.82 -0.84
CA PHE A 868 16.17 21.30 -1.06
C PHE A 868 16.41 21.17 -2.55
N GLY A 869 17.61 21.48 -3.02
CA GLY A 869 17.95 21.22 -4.40
C GLY A 869 19.42 20.96 -4.62
N SER A 870 19.69 20.15 -5.63
CA SER A 870 21.04 19.91 -6.14
C SER A 870 21.09 20.27 -7.62
N SER A 871 21.87 21.28 -7.97
CA SER A 871 22.10 21.67 -9.36
C SER A 871 23.29 20.94 -9.98
N ILE A 872 23.19 20.67 -11.27
CA ILE A 872 24.21 20.11 -12.15
C ILE A 872 24.44 21.07 -13.33
N ARG A 873 25.69 21.15 -13.80
CA ARG A 873 26.13 22.07 -14.87
C ARG A 873 26.63 21.33 -16.10
#